data_AF-A0A2G8RZV4-F1
#
_entry.id   AF-A0A2G8RZV4-F1
#
_cell.length_a   1.000
_cell.length_b   1.000
_cell.length_c   1.000
_cell.angle_alpha   90.00
_cell.angle_beta   90.00
_cell.angle_gamma   90.00
#
_symmetry.space_group_name_H-M   'P 1'
#
loop_
_entity.id
_entity.type
_entity.pdbx_description
1 polymer ?
#
loop_
_entity_poly.entity_id
_entity_poly.type
_entity_poly.pdbx_seq_one_letter_code
_entity_poly.pdbx_strand_id
1 'polypeptide(L)'
;MSISKGAKDKIVRLEEGHFNFDFKFSMPIQDTFTLTRDPNRFPIVDRISNGHISTPDLPPPNRLTTANLDVQNYIMAFLYTEDLSSLMRTCRYFLDACLPALCARSNELHFDRKLTRVPSFRRFLRINAGPSSRAHLVKELCIYASGALELQYIYEPDFISLREEWSAALLDILRHCHNMRCLRMYKWFLHDIPFPFLVKTISSSLPHLEELTMPVPYDTDAAVLRRLARLPLRSFSFLKYPPSQNIPDAYISVDVLPRSVTELDIHRSPRTDTPFPGVQKLGIRDTALSTFVVNATSAFPNVSHLVLRRQDMGFTRNVSYNKELLDDARMCNKTQWESSQYRKAWPAVSAIWTEDPTYLYILGFSRQVASISVPMGELVREDYISQVLADTSPSFLELRLHIDFFKYRRTDWESVFGPSTRRLTLLLYTRAPTDKDRVRYVLDCFGAMLPALPSLTHLLVRFMPTPQQPGSALETPRWVYSSATGTQIVHGTIQERLRGLAGTGASLRWIGYEVFDWGIKSWDISRPNNNNTGGLGSGVEDVARRVKSVKMAEVGESESMAVAKREGMNVFKDPVLADAAPSFLELRIDTDDFIYVRKDWGHIFGTSIQRLTLLQVLYTRGSSLDKHCVTYMLGCLAVMLPALPSLTYLVVSFAPMPRRLGFKLSMYWVSVPSTESEVMRGIIEKHLRSLAIRITSLRWIGYEVYGWGMKSWNISRSNGSRNGSGAGVDYVPARRLKMAEMDEYESMAVVKREGMDVFKDASSGSHT
;
A
#
# COMPACT_ATOMS: atom_id res chain seq x y z
N MET A 1 21.67 -21.38 -64.62
CA MET A 1 22.09 -21.90 -63.30
C MET A 1 20.95 -21.67 -62.33
N SER A 2 20.43 -22.77 -61.82
CA SER A 2 19.18 -22.94 -61.09
C SER A 2 19.48 -23.30 -59.64
N ILE A 3 18.85 -22.64 -58.68
CA ILE A 3 18.72 -23.13 -57.31
C ILE A 3 17.26 -22.96 -56.86
N SER A 4 16.81 -23.98 -56.15
CA SER A 4 15.48 -24.54 -56.04
C SER A 4 14.51 -23.77 -55.14
N LYS A 5 13.26 -23.75 -55.60
CA LYS A 5 12.06 -23.77 -54.74
C LYS A 5 11.97 -25.13 -54.05
N GLY A 6 11.77 -25.15 -52.74
CA GLY A 6 11.40 -26.37 -52.03
C GLY A 6 11.28 -26.15 -50.53
N ALA A 7 10.05 -26.01 -50.05
CA ALA A 7 9.49 -26.66 -48.86
C ALA A 7 8.24 -25.90 -48.39
N LYS A 8 7.07 -26.42 -48.77
CA LYS A 8 5.79 -26.16 -48.15
C LYS A 8 5.59 -27.14 -46.98
N ASP A 9 4.89 -26.64 -45.97
CA ASP A 9 4.02 -27.35 -45.03
C ASP A 9 4.64 -28.33 -44.01
N LYS A 10 4.83 -27.81 -42.79
CA LYS A 10 4.26 -28.39 -41.55
C LYS A 10 4.51 -27.42 -40.38
N ILE A 11 3.59 -26.47 -40.18
CA ILE A 11 3.49 -25.74 -38.91
C ILE A 11 2.65 -26.62 -37.98
N VAL A 12 3.34 -27.33 -37.08
CA VAL A 12 2.71 -27.98 -35.93
C VAL A 12 2.30 -26.87 -34.97
N ARG A 13 0.99 -26.68 -34.78
CA ARG A 13 0.44 -25.87 -33.67
C ARG A 13 0.84 -26.56 -32.36
N LEU A 14 1.81 -25.97 -31.68
CA LEU A 14 2.07 -26.25 -30.27
C LEU A 14 1.19 -25.31 -29.46
N GLU A 15 0.20 -25.86 -28.77
CA GLU A 15 -0.57 -25.13 -27.77
C GLU A 15 0.36 -24.75 -26.61
N GLU A 16 0.53 -23.45 -26.39
CA GLU A 16 1.36 -22.93 -25.30
C GLU A 16 0.52 -22.78 -24.03
N GLY A 17 0.98 -23.40 -22.94
CA GLY A 17 0.42 -23.24 -21.60
C GLY A 17 0.60 -21.81 -21.09
N HIS A 18 -0.51 -21.06 -21.08
CA HIS A 18 -0.58 -19.67 -20.67
C HIS A 18 -0.52 -19.48 -19.15
N PHE A 19 0.47 -18.74 -18.64
CA PHE A 19 0.31 -18.00 -17.38
C PHE A 19 -0.49 -16.73 -17.66
N ASN A 20 -1.79 -16.81 -17.36
CA ASN A 20 -2.79 -15.83 -17.70
C ASN A 20 -3.41 -15.28 -16.41
N PHE A 21 -3.00 -14.09 -15.97
CA PHE A 21 -3.88 -13.23 -15.19
C PHE A 21 -4.82 -12.51 -16.16
N ASP A 22 -5.52 -13.29 -16.99
CA ASP A 22 -6.73 -12.81 -17.61
C ASP A 22 -7.76 -12.65 -16.49
N PHE A 23 -8.59 -11.62 -16.56
CA PHE A 23 -9.86 -11.60 -15.84
C PHE A 23 -10.74 -12.75 -16.38
N LYS A 24 -10.40 -14.00 -16.08
CA LYS A 24 -11.17 -15.19 -16.45
C LYS A 24 -12.41 -15.24 -15.56
N PHE A 25 -13.40 -14.45 -15.92
CA PHE A 25 -14.78 -14.65 -15.49
C PHE A 25 -15.47 -15.57 -16.50
N SER A 26 -15.12 -16.85 -16.51
CA SER A 26 -15.91 -17.86 -17.20
C SER A 26 -17.03 -18.34 -16.27
N MET A 27 -18.12 -17.58 -16.20
CA MET A 27 -19.42 -18.16 -15.90
C MET A 27 -20.17 -18.22 -17.23
N PRO A 28 -20.56 -19.39 -17.74
CA PRO A 28 -21.50 -19.48 -18.85
C PRO A 28 -22.85 -19.00 -18.29
N ILE A 29 -23.14 -17.70 -18.44
CA ILE A 29 -24.46 -17.17 -18.13
C ILE A 29 -25.30 -17.42 -19.38
N GLN A 30 -26.13 -18.46 -19.36
CA GLN A 30 -27.22 -18.57 -20.32
C GLN A 30 -28.19 -17.41 -20.06
N ASP A 31 -28.50 -16.65 -21.10
CA ASP A 31 -29.22 -15.36 -21.09
C ASP A 31 -30.73 -15.44 -20.79
N THR A 32 -31.22 -16.47 -20.11
CA THR A 32 -32.67 -16.70 -19.97
C THR A 32 -33.09 -17.16 -18.58
N PHE A 33 -33.00 -16.29 -17.58
CA PHE A 33 -33.93 -16.34 -16.43
C PHE A 33 -34.14 -14.93 -15.87
N THR A 34 -35.32 -14.36 -16.12
CA THR A 34 -35.80 -13.13 -15.49
C THR A 34 -35.94 -13.33 -13.98
N LEU A 35 -35.26 -12.51 -13.19
CA LEU A 35 -35.43 -12.40 -11.74
C LEU A 35 -36.82 -11.83 -11.43
N THR A 36 -37.81 -12.71 -11.19
CA THR A 36 -39.10 -12.38 -10.58
C THR A 36 -39.26 -12.98 -9.18
N ARG A 37 -38.19 -13.52 -8.58
CA ARG A 37 -38.23 -14.01 -7.20
C ARG A 37 -37.57 -13.02 -6.24
N ASP A 38 -38.44 -12.36 -5.47
CA ASP A 38 -38.09 -11.67 -4.23
C ASP A 38 -37.23 -12.59 -3.35
N PRO A 39 -35.99 -12.20 -2.99
CA PRO A 39 -35.11 -12.99 -2.14
C PRO A 39 -35.67 -13.23 -0.73
N ASN A 40 -36.73 -12.51 -0.33
CA ASN A 40 -37.45 -12.74 0.92
C ASN A 40 -38.58 -13.78 0.82
N ARG A 41 -38.91 -14.28 -0.38
CA ARG A 41 -39.82 -15.43 -0.51
C ARG A 41 -39.03 -16.71 -0.29
N PHE A 42 -39.00 -17.17 0.95
CA PHE A 42 -38.72 -18.57 1.25
C PHE A 42 -39.65 -19.46 0.41
N PRO A 43 -39.23 -20.67 0.00
CA PRO A 43 -40.20 -21.66 -0.43
C PRO A 43 -41.21 -21.79 0.72
N ILE A 44 -42.48 -21.51 0.44
CA ILE A 44 -43.57 -21.94 1.30
C ILE A 44 -43.41 -23.46 1.33
N VAL A 45 -42.80 -23.97 2.39
CA VAL A 45 -42.88 -25.37 2.72
C VAL A 45 -44.35 -25.54 3.08
N ASP A 46 -45.14 -26.01 2.12
CA ASP A 46 -46.48 -26.48 2.38
C ASP A 46 -46.33 -27.52 3.50
N ARG A 47 -46.69 -27.10 4.71
CA ARG A 47 -46.85 -27.96 5.87
C ARG A 47 -47.98 -28.92 5.52
N ILE A 48 -47.65 -30.02 4.87
CA ILE A 48 -48.50 -31.20 4.91
C ILE A 48 -48.48 -31.63 6.38
N SER A 49 -49.60 -31.32 7.03
CA SER A 49 -49.97 -31.80 8.34
C SER A 49 -49.81 -33.32 8.41
N ASN A 50 -49.02 -33.81 9.35
CA ASN A 50 -49.44 -34.82 10.33
C ASN A 50 -48.22 -35.32 11.11
N GLY A 51 -48.27 -35.20 12.44
CA GLY A 51 -47.35 -35.89 13.33
C GLY A 51 -46.42 -34.97 14.12
N HIS A 52 -46.84 -34.68 15.35
CA HIS A 52 -46.06 -34.16 16.47
C HIS A 52 -44.59 -34.63 16.49
N ILE A 53 -43.67 -33.79 16.00
CA ILE A 53 -42.29 -33.71 16.49
C ILE A 53 -41.96 -32.23 16.60
N SER A 54 -42.01 -31.71 17.81
CA SER A 54 -41.55 -30.37 18.17
C SER A 54 -40.02 -30.33 18.04
N THR A 55 -39.51 -30.05 16.85
CA THR A 55 -38.13 -29.59 16.67
C THR A 55 -38.01 -28.18 17.25
N PRO A 56 -36.98 -27.92 18.09
CA PRO A 56 -36.80 -26.62 18.71
C PRO A 56 -36.54 -25.57 17.63
N ASP A 57 -37.19 -24.41 17.77
CA ASP A 57 -37.03 -23.21 16.95
C ASP A 57 -35.56 -22.76 16.93
N LEU A 58 -34.75 -23.38 16.07
CA LEU A 58 -33.42 -22.89 15.77
C LEU A 58 -33.59 -21.60 14.97
N PRO A 59 -32.98 -20.47 15.39
CA PRO A 59 -33.03 -19.25 14.61
C PRO A 59 -32.51 -19.55 13.20
N PRO A 60 -33.17 -19.04 12.14
CA PRO A 60 -32.74 -19.29 10.78
C PRO A 60 -31.26 -18.91 10.67
N PRO A 61 -30.42 -19.75 10.03
CA PRO A 61 -29.00 -19.49 9.96
C PRO A 61 -28.79 -18.10 9.36
N ASN A 62 -28.07 -17.23 10.08
CA ASN A 62 -27.72 -15.89 9.62
C ASN A 62 -26.93 -16.03 8.32
N ARG A 63 -27.61 -15.83 7.18
CA ARG A 63 -26.98 -15.85 5.86
C ARG A 63 -26.59 -14.43 5.51
N LEU A 64 -25.44 -14.23 4.89
CA LEU A 64 -25.05 -12.91 4.41
C LEU A 64 -26.10 -12.32 3.45
N THR A 65 -26.81 -13.16 2.70
CA THR A 65 -27.91 -12.77 1.80
C THR A 65 -29.14 -12.22 2.52
N THR A 66 -29.32 -12.49 3.82
CA THR A 66 -30.43 -11.98 4.64
C THR A 66 -30.05 -10.73 5.43
N ALA A 67 -28.78 -10.31 5.40
CA ALA A 67 -28.35 -9.05 6.00
C ALA A 67 -28.88 -7.86 5.18
N ASN A 68 -29.09 -6.71 5.82
CA ASN A 68 -29.44 -5.47 5.13
C ASN A 68 -28.37 -5.14 4.07
N LEU A 69 -28.80 -4.67 2.89
CA LEU A 69 -27.90 -4.30 1.79
C LEU A 69 -26.79 -3.34 2.23
N ASP A 70 -27.07 -2.40 3.13
CA ASP A 70 -26.05 -1.48 3.66
C ASP A 70 -24.98 -2.23 4.46
N VAL A 71 -25.37 -3.21 5.27
CA VAL A 71 -24.45 -4.07 6.02
C VAL A 71 -23.64 -4.95 5.06
N GLN A 72 -24.26 -5.48 4.01
CA GLN A 72 -23.57 -6.25 3.00
C GLN A 72 -22.55 -5.41 2.22
N ASN A 73 -22.96 -4.21 1.77
CA ASN A 73 -22.08 -3.25 1.10
C ASN A 73 -20.92 -2.87 2.01
N TYR A 74 -21.20 -2.65 3.30
CA TYR A 74 -20.18 -2.39 4.31
C TYR A 74 -19.20 -3.57 4.42
N ILE A 75 -19.68 -4.81 4.56
CA ILE A 75 -18.83 -6.01 4.59
C ILE A 75 -17.98 -6.11 3.32
N MET A 76 -18.59 -5.96 2.14
CA MET A 76 -17.89 -5.99 0.85
C MET A 76 -16.82 -4.90 0.74
N ALA A 77 -17.07 -3.73 1.34
CA ALA A 77 -16.12 -2.62 1.42
C ALA A 77 -14.87 -2.92 2.27
N PHE A 78 -14.83 -4.02 3.03
CA PHE A 78 -13.62 -4.50 3.74
C PHE A 78 -12.94 -5.72 3.11
N LEU A 79 -13.64 -6.50 2.26
CA LEU A 79 -13.04 -7.68 1.62
C LEU A 79 -11.89 -7.28 0.68
N TYR A 80 -10.93 -8.14 0.37
CA TYR A 80 -9.96 -7.84 -0.69
C TYR A 80 -10.56 -8.02 -2.09
N THR A 81 -9.89 -7.51 -3.13
CA THR A 81 -10.31 -7.71 -4.53
C THR A 81 -10.40 -9.21 -4.88
N GLU A 82 -9.48 -10.03 -4.37
CA GLU A 82 -9.48 -11.48 -4.55
C GLU A 82 -10.68 -12.13 -3.84
N ASP A 83 -10.94 -11.76 -2.58
CA ASP A 83 -12.08 -12.26 -1.81
C ASP A 83 -13.42 -11.84 -2.42
N LEU A 84 -13.53 -10.59 -2.90
CA LEU A 84 -14.71 -10.14 -3.64
C LEU A 84 -14.92 -10.98 -4.89
N SER A 85 -13.87 -11.22 -5.67
CA SER A 85 -13.95 -12.06 -6.87
C SER A 85 -14.36 -13.50 -6.53
N SER A 86 -13.82 -14.07 -5.44
CA SER A 86 -14.22 -15.39 -4.96
C SER A 86 -15.67 -15.42 -4.51
N LEU A 87 -16.12 -14.41 -3.75
CA LEU A 87 -17.50 -14.28 -3.31
C LEU A 87 -18.47 -14.15 -4.50
N MET A 88 -18.11 -13.39 -5.53
CA MET A 88 -18.87 -13.25 -6.77
C MET A 88 -19.08 -14.58 -7.52
N ARG A 89 -18.18 -15.56 -7.35
CA ARG A 89 -18.29 -16.88 -7.98
C ARG A 89 -19.26 -17.81 -7.26
N THR A 90 -19.64 -17.49 -6.02
CA THR A 90 -20.49 -18.39 -5.21
C THR A 90 -21.95 -18.42 -5.65
N CYS A 91 -22.52 -17.27 -6.03
CA CYS A 91 -23.88 -17.18 -6.54
C CYS A 91 -24.12 -15.90 -7.35
N ARG A 92 -25.21 -15.86 -8.12
CA ARG A 92 -25.56 -14.70 -8.94
C ARG A 92 -25.81 -13.44 -8.12
N TYR A 93 -26.41 -13.58 -6.94
CA TYR A 93 -26.67 -12.45 -6.06
C TYR A 93 -25.37 -11.72 -5.66
N PHE A 94 -24.36 -12.46 -5.22
CA PHE A 94 -23.07 -11.86 -4.87
C PHE A 94 -22.29 -11.37 -6.09
N LEU A 95 -22.49 -11.99 -7.27
CA LEU A 95 -21.96 -11.42 -8.52
C LEU A 95 -22.44 -9.98 -8.71
N ASP A 96 -23.74 -9.73 -8.55
CA ASP A 96 -24.32 -8.41 -8.77
C ASP A 96 -24.01 -7.45 -7.59
N ALA A 97 -24.06 -7.93 -6.35
CA ALA A 97 -23.83 -7.12 -5.15
C ALA A 97 -22.36 -6.70 -4.94
N CYS A 98 -21.40 -7.57 -5.24
CA CYS A 98 -19.98 -7.25 -5.06
C CYS A 98 -19.40 -6.44 -6.22
N LEU A 99 -20.08 -6.41 -7.38
CA LEU A 99 -19.54 -5.80 -8.59
C LEU A 99 -19.23 -4.30 -8.44
N PRO A 100 -20.08 -3.47 -7.80
CA PRO A 100 -19.75 -2.06 -7.55
C PRO A 100 -18.46 -1.89 -6.75
N ALA A 101 -18.29 -2.68 -5.68
CA ALA A 101 -17.08 -2.64 -4.85
C ALA A 101 -15.84 -3.12 -5.64
N LEU A 102 -15.99 -4.16 -6.46
CA LEU A 102 -14.92 -4.64 -7.33
C LEU A 102 -14.51 -3.56 -8.36
N CYS A 103 -15.47 -2.93 -9.02
CA CYS A 103 -15.22 -1.86 -9.99
C CYS A 103 -14.58 -0.63 -9.35
N ALA A 104 -14.99 -0.26 -8.13
CA ALA A 104 -14.38 0.85 -7.39
C ALA A 104 -12.89 0.59 -7.06
N ARG A 105 -12.52 -0.66 -6.79
CA ARG A 105 -11.13 -1.05 -6.45
C ARG A 105 -10.28 -1.48 -7.63
N SER A 106 -10.89 -1.82 -8.76
CA SER A 106 -10.20 -2.12 -10.00
C SER A 106 -9.83 -0.84 -10.75
N ASN A 107 -9.58 0.25 -10.02
CA ASN A 107 -9.25 1.56 -10.57
C ASN A 107 -7.78 1.65 -11.00
N GLU A 108 -6.89 0.77 -10.55
CA GLU A 108 -5.46 0.80 -10.91
C GLU A 108 -5.13 -0.10 -12.11
N LEU A 109 -4.72 0.52 -13.21
CA LEU A 109 -4.23 -0.12 -14.43
C LEU A 109 -2.72 0.09 -14.55
N HIS A 110 -1.96 -0.97 -14.28
CA HIS A 110 -0.51 -0.98 -14.48
C HIS A 110 -0.13 -1.49 -15.87
N PHE A 111 0.98 -0.98 -16.38
CA PHE A 111 1.64 -1.52 -17.55
C PHE A 111 2.31 -2.83 -17.19
N ASP A 112 1.77 -3.92 -17.69
CA ASP A 112 2.49 -5.17 -17.72
C ASP A 112 3.30 -5.27 -19.02
N ARG A 113 4.39 -6.03 -19.00
CA ARG A 113 5.22 -6.27 -20.19
C ARG A 113 4.43 -6.85 -21.38
N LYS A 114 3.29 -7.48 -21.11
CA LYS A 114 2.42 -8.10 -22.12
C LYS A 114 1.35 -7.16 -22.68
N LEU A 115 1.18 -5.96 -22.11
CA LEU A 115 0.15 -4.99 -22.47
C LEU A 115 -1.29 -5.55 -22.46
N THR A 116 -1.57 -6.63 -21.72
CA THR A 116 -2.89 -7.29 -21.77
C THR A 116 -3.88 -6.67 -20.79
N ARG A 117 -3.41 -5.96 -19.75
CA ARG A 117 -4.27 -5.50 -18.66
C ARG A 117 -5.40 -4.57 -19.12
N VAL A 118 -5.14 -3.63 -20.01
CA VAL A 118 -6.17 -2.67 -20.47
C VAL A 118 -7.16 -3.31 -21.43
N PRO A 119 -6.74 -4.08 -22.45
CA PRO A 119 -7.66 -4.91 -23.22
C PRO A 119 -8.51 -5.85 -22.35
N SER A 120 -7.91 -6.53 -21.37
CA SER A 120 -8.64 -7.42 -20.45
C SER A 120 -9.59 -6.66 -19.53
N PHE A 121 -9.22 -5.44 -19.07
CA PHE A 121 -10.12 -4.57 -18.33
C PHE A 121 -11.30 -4.09 -19.18
N ARG A 122 -11.07 -3.69 -20.43
CA ARG A 122 -12.13 -3.37 -21.40
C ARG A 122 -13.10 -4.54 -21.57
N ARG A 123 -12.60 -5.77 -21.72
CA ARG A 123 -13.43 -6.99 -21.79
C ARG A 123 -14.21 -7.21 -20.50
N PHE A 124 -13.56 -7.04 -19.35
CA PHE A 124 -14.20 -7.11 -18.03
C PHE A 124 -15.37 -6.13 -17.90
N LEU A 125 -15.24 -4.91 -18.42
CA LEU A 125 -16.30 -3.90 -18.39
C LEU A 125 -17.49 -4.23 -19.30
N ARG A 126 -17.35 -5.19 -20.21
CA ARG A 126 -18.40 -5.58 -21.17
C ARG A 126 -18.94 -4.34 -21.91
N ILE A 127 -18.03 -3.55 -22.45
CA ILE A 127 -18.37 -2.38 -23.25
C ILE A 127 -19.27 -2.81 -24.42
N ASN A 128 -20.35 -2.06 -24.66
CA ASN A 128 -21.41 -2.36 -25.65
C ASN A 128 -22.32 -3.57 -25.35
N ALA A 129 -22.23 -4.20 -24.16
CA ALA A 129 -23.13 -5.31 -23.79
C ALA A 129 -24.51 -4.85 -23.27
N GLY A 130 -24.96 -3.65 -23.65
CA GLY A 130 -26.22 -3.06 -23.20
C GLY A 130 -26.34 -3.00 -21.67
N PRO A 131 -27.43 -3.50 -21.06
CA PRO A 131 -27.63 -3.50 -19.61
C PRO A 131 -26.56 -4.26 -18.82
N SER A 132 -25.85 -5.20 -19.46
CA SER A 132 -24.76 -5.95 -18.82
C SER A 132 -23.43 -5.19 -18.77
N SER A 133 -23.38 -3.97 -19.32
CA SER A 133 -22.19 -3.14 -19.28
C SER A 133 -21.90 -2.65 -17.87
N ARG A 134 -20.65 -2.79 -17.45
CA ARG A 134 -20.17 -2.42 -16.11
C ARG A 134 -19.47 -1.06 -16.10
N ALA A 135 -19.36 -0.41 -17.26
CA ALA A 135 -18.65 0.85 -17.41
C ALA A 135 -19.19 1.97 -16.49
N HIS A 136 -20.51 1.98 -16.24
CA HIS A 136 -21.16 2.95 -15.37
C HIS A 136 -20.77 2.85 -13.88
N LEU A 137 -20.15 1.74 -13.46
CA LEU A 137 -19.70 1.51 -12.08
C LEU A 137 -18.30 2.07 -11.82
N VAL A 138 -17.54 2.37 -12.87
CA VAL A 138 -16.17 2.89 -12.75
C VAL A 138 -16.24 4.38 -12.44
N LYS A 139 -15.84 4.74 -11.21
CA LYS A 139 -15.79 6.14 -10.73
C LYS A 139 -14.38 6.72 -10.76
N GLU A 140 -13.36 5.86 -10.69
CA GLU A 140 -11.96 6.27 -10.62
C GLU A 140 -11.12 5.39 -11.52
N LEU A 141 -10.11 5.99 -12.15
CA LEU A 141 -9.17 5.28 -12.99
C LEU A 141 -7.77 5.88 -12.87
N CYS A 142 -6.81 5.07 -12.45
CA CYS A 142 -5.40 5.37 -12.31
C CYS A 142 -4.60 4.51 -13.29
N ILE A 143 -3.80 5.14 -14.15
CA ILE A 143 -3.05 4.49 -15.22
C ILE A 143 -1.56 4.73 -14.99
N TYR A 144 -0.83 3.63 -14.73
CA TYR A 144 0.60 3.62 -14.41
C TYR A 144 1.41 2.94 -15.50
N ALA A 145 2.15 3.72 -16.30
CA ALA A 145 3.03 3.17 -17.33
C ALA A 145 4.49 3.03 -16.90
N SER A 146 4.73 2.37 -15.78
CA SER A 146 6.08 2.05 -15.32
C SER A 146 6.62 0.79 -16.00
N GLY A 147 7.95 0.69 -16.09
CA GLY A 147 8.65 -0.61 -16.21
C GLY A 147 8.76 -1.25 -17.61
N ALA A 148 7.86 -0.98 -18.56
CA ALA A 148 7.92 -1.61 -19.89
C ALA A 148 8.48 -0.71 -21.01
N LEU A 149 8.49 0.61 -20.79
CA LEU A 149 8.78 1.61 -21.83
C LEU A 149 10.08 2.36 -21.58
N GLU A 150 11.08 1.70 -20.98
CA GLU A 150 12.44 2.13 -21.22
C GLU A 150 12.67 2.02 -22.74
N LEU A 151 12.85 3.19 -23.36
CA LEU A 151 13.01 3.59 -24.78
C LEU A 151 13.34 2.54 -25.87
N GLN A 152 13.81 1.35 -25.54
CA GLN A 152 14.27 0.32 -26.46
C GLN A 152 13.13 -0.50 -27.10
N TYR A 153 11.99 -0.70 -26.44
CA TYR A 153 10.89 -1.54 -26.97
C TYR A 153 9.88 -0.81 -27.86
N ILE A 154 9.91 0.53 -27.90
CA ILE A 154 8.91 1.34 -28.63
C ILE A 154 9.00 1.12 -30.15
N TYR A 155 10.17 0.67 -30.65
CA TYR A 155 10.42 0.48 -32.07
C TYR A 155 10.34 -0.98 -32.55
N GLU A 156 9.99 -1.94 -31.67
CA GLU A 156 9.78 -3.32 -32.09
C GLU A 156 8.42 -3.44 -32.84
N PRO A 157 8.37 -4.01 -34.06
CA PRO A 157 7.14 -4.09 -34.86
C PRO A 157 5.99 -4.79 -34.16
N ASP A 158 6.26 -5.87 -33.40
CA ASP A 158 5.25 -6.61 -32.64
C ASP A 158 4.61 -5.73 -31.56
N PHE A 159 5.36 -4.77 -31.03
CA PHE A 159 4.90 -3.83 -30.01
C PHE A 159 3.96 -2.76 -30.57
N ILE A 160 4.08 -2.40 -31.85
CA ILE A 160 3.21 -1.43 -32.52
C ILE A 160 1.76 -1.94 -32.53
N SER A 161 1.54 -3.19 -32.95
CA SER A 161 0.21 -3.78 -33.02
C SER A 161 -0.48 -3.85 -31.64
N LEU A 162 0.26 -4.26 -30.60
CA LEU A 162 -0.24 -4.31 -29.23
C LEU A 162 -0.57 -2.92 -28.69
N ARG A 163 0.20 -1.91 -29.07
CA ARG A 163 0.00 -0.52 -28.68
C ARG A 163 -1.24 0.10 -29.33
N GLU A 164 -1.54 -0.25 -30.58
CA GLU A 164 -2.79 0.14 -31.25
C GLU A 164 -4.01 -0.48 -30.56
N GLU A 165 -4.00 -1.79 -30.27
CA GLU A 165 -5.09 -2.47 -29.55
C GLU A 165 -5.30 -1.82 -28.17
N TRP A 166 -4.21 -1.55 -27.46
CA TRP A 166 -4.24 -0.91 -26.15
C TRP A 166 -4.81 0.52 -26.23
N SER A 167 -4.36 1.31 -27.20
CA SER A 167 -4.82 2.69 -27.42
C SER A 167 -6.32 2.73 -27.71
N ALA A 168 -6.79 1.84 -28.59
CA ALA A 168 -8.20 1.66 -28.88
C ALA A 168 -8.98 1.24 -27.63
N ALA A 169 -8.43 0.30 -26.85
CA ALA A 169 -9.07 -0.17 -25.62
C ALA A 169 -9.20 0.94 -24.57
N LEU A 170 -8.17 1.76 -24.36
CA LEU A 170 -8.23 2.89 -23.44
C LEU A 170 -9.29 3.90 -23.89
N LEU A 171 -9.30 4.29 -25.17
CA LEU A 171 -10.29 5.24 -25.68
C LEU A 171 -11.71 4.71 -25.53
N ASP A 172 -11.92 3.41 -25.74
CA ASP A 172 -13.22 2.79 -25.51
C ASP A 172 -13.62 2.83 -24.04
N ILE A 173 -12.71 2.55 -23.11
CA ILE A 173 -12.97 2.69 -21.67
C ILE A 173 -13.39 4.12 -21.34
N LEU A 174 -12.62 5.12 -21.78
CA LEU A 174 -12.92 6.53 -21.52
C LEU A 174 -14.25 6.99 -22.14
N ARG A 175 -14.64 6.43 -23.28
CA ARG A 175 -15.92 6.75 -23.94
C ARG A 175 -17.14 6.23 -23.21
N HIS A 176 -17.03 5.11 -22.50
CA HIS A 176 -18.18 4.42 -21.91
C HIS A 176 -18.30 4.62 -20.40
N CYS A 177 -17.20 4.92 -19.71
CA CYS A 177 -17.17 5.18 -18.26
C CYS A 177 -17.61 6.62 -17.91
N HIS A 178 -18.83 7.00 -18.31
CA HIS A 178 -19.38 8.35 -18.16
C HIS A 178 -19.50 8.86 -16.71
N ASN A 179 -19.56 7.95 -15.73
CA ASN A 179 -19.64 8.28 -14.29
C ASN A 179 -18.27 8.48 -13.62
N MET A 180 -17.19 8.49 -14.39
CA MET A 180 -15.85 8.70 -13.87
C MET A 180 -15.71 10.12 -13.30
N ARG A 181 -15.26 10.19 -12.05
CA ARG A 181 -14.96 11.42 -11.30
C ARG A 181 -13.47 11.69 -11.20
N CYS A 182 -12.64 10.64 -11.21
CA CYS A 182 -11.19 10.77 -11.11
C CYS A 182 -10.48 10.01 -12.23
N LEU A 183 -9.65 10.71 -12.99
CA LEU A 183 -8.77 10.14 -14.00
C LEU A 183 -7.34 10.57 -13.72
N ARG A 184 -6.44 9.60 -13.48
CA ARG A 184 -5.02 9.84 -13.25
C ARG A 184 -4.20 9.07 -14.26
N MET A 185 -3.46 9.79 -15.08
CA MET A 185 -2.50 9.28 -16.04
C MET A 185 -1.14 9.84 -15.67
N TYR A 186 -0.20 8.97 -15.35
CA TYR A 186 1.06 9.43 -14.75
C TYR A 186 2.23 9.54 -15.73
N LYS A 187 2.13 8.86 -16.87
CA LYS A 187 3.14 8.87 -17.92
C LYS A 187 2.46 8.95 -19.28
N TRP A 188 3.07 9.69 -20.21
CA TRP A 188 2.65 9.70 -21.59
C TRP A 188 3.46 8.68 -22.37
N PHE A 189 2.79 7.69 -22.91
CA PHE A 189 3.41 6.61 -23.68
C PHE A 189 2.60 6.29 -24.96
N LEU A 190 1.48 6.98 -25.14
CA LEU A 190 0.58 6.83 -26.27
C LEU A 190 0.85 7.91 -27.31
N HIS A 191 2.07 7.94 -27.86
CA HIS A 191 2.34 8.76 -29.05
C HIS A 191 1.39 8.45 -30.24
N ASP A 192 0.65 7.33 -30.22
CA ASP A 192 -0.31 6.93 -31.26
C ASP A 192 -1.68 7.57 -31.07
N ILE A 193 -1.97 8.09 -29.87
CA ILE A 193 -3.16 8.89 -29.63
C ILE A 193 -2.74 10.35 -29.72
N PRO A 194 -3.14 11.10 -30.75
CA PRO A 194 -2.88 12.53 -30.79
C PRO A 194 -3.46 13.19 -29.53
N PHE A 195 -2.64 13.98 -28.83
CA PHE A 195 -3.05 14.63 -27.59
C PHE A 195 -4.37 15.41 -27.70
N PRO A 196 -4.63 16.19 -28.77
CA PRO A 196 -5.92 16.87 -28.96
C PRO A 196 -7.12 15.93 -29.01
N PHE A 197 -6.92 14.72 -29.55
CA PHE A 197 -7.98 13.71 -29.66
C PHE A 197 -8.29 13.07 -28.29
N LEU A 198 -7.27 12.83 -27.47
CA LEU A 198 -7.47 12.38 -26.09
C LEU A 198 -8.25 13.42 -25.29
N VAL A 199 -7.81 14.67 -25.30
CA VAL A 199 -8.47 15.77 -24.57
C VAL A 199 -9.91 15.95 -25.04
N LYS A 200 -10.16 15.86 -26.36
CA LYS A 200 -11.52 15.84 -26.91
C LYS A 200 -12.34 14.70 -26.28
N THR A 201 -11.81 13.48 -26.29
CA THR A 201 -12.50 12.29 -25.76
C THR A 201 -12.83 12.45 -24.28
N ILE A 202 -11.87 12.88 -23.46
CA ILE A 202 -12.08 13.18 -22.03
C ILE A 202 -13.19 14.21 -21.86
N SER A 203 -13.08 15.36 -22.55
CA SER A 203 -14.05 16.45 -22.42
C SER A 203 -15.47 16.09 -22.87
N SER A 204 -15.62 15.21 -23.87
CA SER A 204 -16.92 14.83 -24.41
C SER A 204 -17.57 13.65 -23.70
N SER A 205 -16.77 12.75 -23.14
CA SER A 205 -17.26 11.47 -22.62
C SER A 205 -17.32 11.39 -21.10
N LEU A 206 -16.62 12.28 -20.38
CA LEU A 206 -16.53 12.25 -18.92
C LEU A 206 -17.14 13.52 -18.29
N PRO A 207 -18.46 13.76 -18.41
CA PRO A 207 -19.09 15.00 -17.97
C PRO A 207 -19.02 15.22 -16.44
N HIS A 208 -18.79 14.16 -15.67
CA HIS A 208 -18.70 14.20 -14.21
C HIS A 208 -17.27 14.21 -13.67
N LEU A 209 -16.27 14.44 -14.53
CA LEU A 209 -14.87 14.43 -14.13
C LEU A 209 -14.55 15.63 -13.21
N GLU A 210 -14.15 15.33 -11.98
CA GLU A 210 -13.78 16.29 -10.93
C GLU A 210 -12.27 16.36 -10.72
N GLU A 211 -11.54 15.25 -10.91
CA GLU A 211 -10.10 15.17 -10.76
C GLU A 211 -9.45 14.67 -12.04
N LEU A 212 -8.49 15.44 -12.57
CA LEU A 212 -7.73 15.06 -13.75
C LEU A 212 -6.24 15.27 -13.51
N THR A 213 -5.50 14.18 -13.45
CA THR A 213 -4.03 14.20 -13.56
C THR A 213 -3.66 13.60 -14.89
N MET A 214 -2.92 14.33 -15.71
CA MET A 214 -2.48 13.79 -16.99
C MET A 214 -1.16 14.41 -17.43
N PRO A 215 -0.35 13.67 -18.19
CA PRO A 215 0.83 14.25 -18.79
C PRO A 215 0.43 15.14 -19.96
N VAL A 216 1.06 16.31 -20.08
CA VAL A 216 0.74 17.27 -21.15
C VAL A 216 2.00 17.61 -21.95
N PRO A 217 1.98 17.39 -23.29
CA PRO A 217 3.08 17.79 -24.17
C PRO A 217 3.36 19.29 -24.09
N TYR A 218 4.64 19.68 -24.22
CA TYR A 218 5.05 21.09 -24.14
C TYR A 218 4.43 21.98 -25.22
N ASP A 219 4.18 21.41 -26.41
CA ASP A 219 3.65 22.08 -27.59
C ASP A 219 2.11 22.10 -27.63
N THR A 220 1.45 21.82 -26.51
CA THR A 220 -0.01 21.81 -26.44
C THR A 220 -0.59 23.22 -26.63
N ASP A 221 -1.36 23.40 -27.70
CA ASP A 221 -2.14 24.61 -27.96
C ASP A 221 -3.20 24.85 -26.87
N ALA A 222 -3.31 26.09 -26.39
CA ALA A 222 -4.33 26.54 -25.45
C ALA A 222 -5.77 26.23 -25.94
N ALA A 223 -6.02 26.21 -27.26
CA ALA A 223 -7.32 25.83 -27.82
C ALA A 223 -7.71 24.38 -27.52
N VAL A 224 -6.73 23.48 -27.35
CA VAL A 224 -6.96 22.09 -26.96
C VAL A 224 -7.43 22.03 -25.51
N LEU A 225 -6.73 22.72 -24.61
CA LEU A 225 -7.02 22.72 -23.17
C LEU A 225 -8.33 23.44 -22.84
N ARG A 226 -8.73 24.43 -23.64
CA ARG A 226 -10.04 25.11 -23.50
C ARG A 226 -11.23 24.14 -23.57
N ARG A 227 -11.06 22.94 -24.13
CA ARG A 227 -12.09 21.89 -24.11
C ARG A 227 -12.35 21.35 -22.70
N LEU A 228 -11.32 21.33 -21.84
CA LEU A 228 -11.44 20.92 -20.44
C LEU A 228 -12.20 21.94 -19.61
N ALA A 229 -12.28 23.21 -20.03
CA ALA A 229 -13.03 24.29 -19.36
C ALA A 229 -14.49 23.95 -19.04
N ARG A 230 -15.08 23.01 -19.81
CA ARG A 230 -16.48 22.57 -19.69
C ARG A 230 -16.70 21.53 -18.60
N LEU A 231 -15.64 20.92 -18.10
CA LEU A 231 -15.72 19.89 -17.08
C LEU A 231 -15.79 20.52 -15.68
N PRO A 232 -16.48 19.89 -14.72
CA PRO A 232 -16.57 20.37 -13.33
C PRO A 232 -15.28 20.05 -12.53
N LEU A 233 -14.10 20.29 -13.13
CA LEU A 233 -12.82 19.96 -12.51
C LEU A 233 -12.60 20.80 -11.25
N ARG A 234 -12.29 20.11 -10.16
CA ARG A 234 -11.86 20.66 -8.86
C ARG A 234 -10.36 20.50 -8.68
N SER A 235 -9.79 19.39 -9.15
CA SER A 235 -8.36 19.12 -9.11
C SER A 235 -7.82 18.88 -10.51
N PHE A 236 -6.76 19.61 -10.86
CA PHE A 236 -6.11 19.46 -12.15
C PHE A 236 -4.59 19.51 -12.03
N SER A 237 -3.91 18.49 -12.57
CA SER A 237 -2.46 18.34 -12.48
C SER A 237 -1.82 18.10 -13.83
N PHE A 238 -0.86 18.97 -14.18
CA PHE A 238 0.00 18.87 -15.34
C PHE A 238 1.30 18.15 -14.97
N LEU A 239 1.44 16.92 -15.43
CA LEU A 239 2.73 16.23 -15.39
C LEU A 239 3.45 16.56 -16.71
N LYS A 240 4.42 17.48 -16.69
CA LYS A 240 5.15 17.75 -17.94
C LYS A 240 5.99 16.53 -18.31
N TYR A 241 5.94 16.14 -19.57
CA TYR A 241 6.82 15.13 -20.14
C TYR A 241 8.17 15.80 -20.42
N PRO A 242 9.35 15.25 -20.06
CA PRO A 242 10.63 15.93 -20.24
C PRO A 242 10.82 16.40 -21.69
N PRO A 243 11.34 17.63 -21.92
CA PRO A 243 11.40 18.16 -23.26
C PRO A 243 12.42 17.34 -24.05
N SER A 244 12.07 16.95 -25.28
CA SER A 244 13.11 16.71 -26.27
C SER A 244 13.88 18.02 -26.38
N GLN A 245 15.20 17.96 -26.19
CA GLN A 245 16.08 19.13 -26.11
C GLN A 245 15.69 20.21 -27.14
N ASN A 246 15.58 21.47 -26.69
CA ASN A 246 15.34 22.70 -27.49
C ASN A 246 13.89 23.18 -27.73
N ILE A 247 12.87 22.71 -27.01
CA ILE A 247 11.52 23.33 -27.13
C ILE A 247 11.48 24.66 -26.36
N PRO A 248 11.04 25.78 -26.98
CA PRO A 248 10.85 27.05 -26.29
C PRO A 248 9.95 26.90 -25.07
N ASP A 249 10.14 27.74 -24.05
CA ASP A 249 9.31 27.81 -22.85
C ASP A 249 7.84 28.14 -23.20
N ALA A 250 7.07 27.13 -23.61
CA ALA A 250 5.66 27.27 -23.89
C ALA A 250 4.89 27.37 -22.56
N TYR A 251 4.27 28.54 -22.36
CA TYR A 251 3.36 28.79 -21.25
C TYR A 251 1.99 28.23 -21.59
N ILE A 252 1.49 27.36 -20.72
CA ILE A 252 0.07 27.00 -20.76
C ILE A 252 -0.70 28.18 -20.17
N SER A 253 -1.49 28.84 -21.00
CA SER A 253 -2.37 29.90 -20.55
C SER A 253 -3.43 29.32 -19.62
N VAL A 254 -3.46 29.78 -18.36
CA VAL A 254 -4.33 29.20 -17.32
C VAL A 254 -5.77 29.72 -17.43
N ASP A 255 -5.98 30.83 -18.13
CA ASP A 255 -7.31 31.40 -18.47
C ASP A 255 -8.26 30.41 -19.16
N VAL A 256 -7.73 29.37 -19.80
CA VAL A 256 -8.52 28.31 -20.45
C VAL A 256 -9.03 27.22 -19.50
N LEU A 257 -8.65 27.26 -18.22
CA LEU A 257 -9.06 26.24 -17.24
C LEU A 257 -10.44 26.53 -16.62
N PRO A 258 -11.16 25.50 -16.15
CA PRO A 258 -12.41 25.69 -15.44
C PRO A 258 -12.23 26.58 -14.20
N ARG A 259 -13.20 27.46 -13.96
CA ARG A 259 -13.21 28.31 -12.75
C ARG A 259 -13.55 27.54 -11.47
N SER A 260 -14.01 26.30 -11.58
CA SER A 260 -14.25 25.38 -10.46
C SER A 260 -12.97 24.78 -9.87
N VAL A 261 -11.81 24.96 -10.51
CA VAL A 261 -10.55 24.38 -10.06
C VAL A 261 -10.12 25.02 -8.74
N THR A 262 -10.01 24.19 -7.70
CA THR A 262 -9.53 24.55 -6.35
C THR A 262 -8.13 24.03 -6.08
N GLU A 263 -7.72 22.94 -6.74
CA GLU A 263 -6.37 22.38 -6.68
C GLU A 263 -5.75 22.38 -8.07
N LEU A 264 -4.60 23.02 -8.22
CA LEU A 264 -3.91 23.16 -9.51
C LEU A 264 -2.44 22.82 -9.34
N ASP A 265 -1.90 21.85 -10.09
CA ASP A 265 -0.48 21.53 -10.14
C ASP A 265 0.07 21.85 -11.53
N ILE A 266 0.89 22.90 -11.63
CA ILE A 266 1.43 23.45 -12.88
C ILE A 266 2.95 23.44 -12.86
N HIS A 267 3.56 23.55 -14.03
CA HIS A 267 5.02 23.66 -14.09
C HIS A 267 5.52 25.03 -13.65
N ARG A 268 4.90 26.10 -14.13
CA ARG A 268 5.35 27.48 -13.97
C ARG A 268 4.15 28.40 -13.81
N SER A 269 4.27 29.43 -12.98
CA SER A 269 3.25 30.45 -12.82
C SER A 269 3.01 31.17 -14.16
N PRO A 270 1.76 31.25 -14.63
CA PRO A 270 1.46 31.92 -15.86
C PRO A 270 1.58 33.45 -15.68
N ARG A 271 1.93 34.16 -16.76
CA ARG A 271 1.73 35.61 -16.82
C ARG A 271 0.28 35.83 -17.21
N THR A 272 -0.59 36.16 -16.26
CA THR A 272 -2.03 36.34 -16.55
C THR A 272 -2.51 37.69 -16.07
N ASP A 273 -3.25 38.37 -16.93
CA ASP A 273 -4.05 39.54 -16.55
C ASP A 273 -5.33 39.14 -15.80
N THR A 274 -5.74 37.86 -15.88
CA THR A 274 -6.95 37.36 -15.23
C THR A 274 -6.64 36.40 -14.07
N PRO A 275 -6.94 36.78 -12.82
CA PRO A 275 -6.66 35.94 -11.65
C PRO A 275 -7.55 34.69 -11.60
N PHE A 276 -7.09 33.69 -10.85
CA PHE A 276 -7.76 32.44 -10.50
C PHE A 276 -7.99 32.38 -8.98
N PRO A 277 -8.97 33.13 -8.45
CA PRO A 277 -9.20 33.24 -7.01
C PRO A 277 -9.75 31.95 -6.38
N GLY A 278 -10.25 30.99 -7.18
CA GLY A 278 -10.74 29.70 -6.68
C GLY A 278 -9.65 28.74 -6.23
N VAL A 279 -8.41 28.92 -6.70
CA VAL A 279 -7.29 28.02 -6.41
C VAL A 279 -6.82 28.22 -4.98
N GLN A 280 -6.99 27.19 -4.16
CA GLN A 280 -6.58 27.15 -2.76
C GLN A 280 -5.31 26.30 -2.56
N LYS A 281 -5.09 25.29 -3.40
CA LYS A 281 -3.90 24.44 -3.37
C LYS A 281 -3.15 24.55 -4.69
N LEU A 282 -1.93 25.03 -4.64
CA LEU A 282 -1.10 25.29 -5.82
C LEU A 282 0.16 24.40 -5.78
N GLY A 283 0.26 23.48 -6.73
CA GLY A 283 1.49 22.78 -7.08
C GLY A 283 2.30 23.54 -8.12
N ILE A 284 3.59 23.75 -7.88
CA ILE A 284 4.48 24.45 -8.81
C ILE A 284 5.88 23.84 -8.85
N ARG A 285 6.45 23.72 -10.06
CA ARG A 285 7.79 23.13 -10.28
C ARG A 285 8.89 24.17 -10.45
N ASP A 286 8.57 25.36 -10.95
CA ASP A 286 9.53 26.41 -11.28
C ASP A 286 9.35 27.64 -10.40
N THR A 287 10.20 27.75 -9.37
CA THR A 287 10.24 28.86 -8.40
C THR A 287 11.46 29.76 -8.54
N ALA A 288 12.41 29.43 -9.42
CA ALA A 288 13.69 30.12 -9.52
C ALA A 288 13.65 31.39 -10.39
N LEU A 289 12.55 31.63 -11.09
CA LEU A 289 12.41 32.82 -11.93
C LEU A 289 12.29 34.09 -11.10
N SER A 290 13.00 35.13 -11.52
CA SER A 290 12.89 36.46 -10.91
C SER A 290 11.48 37.06 -11.00
N THR A 291 10.61 36.61 -11.90
CA THR A 291 9.21 37.06 -11.97
C THR A 291 8.23 36.17 -11.21
N PHE A 292 8.72 35.16 -10.48
CA PHE A 292 7.87 34.16 -9.85
C PHE A 292 6.86 34.78 -8.88
N VAL A 293 7.33 35.57 -7.91
CA VAL A 293 6.48 36.14 -6.85
C VAL A 293 5.38 37.00 -7.47
N VAL A 294 5.74 37.87 -8.42
CA VAL A 294 4.79 38.71 -9.16
C VAL A 294 3.70 37.86 -9.82
N ASN A 295 4.10 36.90 -10.66
CA ASN A 295 3.17 36.11 -11.47
C ASN A 295 2.31 35.18 -10.61
N ALA A 296 2.90 34.54 -9.60
CA ALA A 296 2.21 33.57 -8.77
C ALA A 296 1.15 34.25 -7.88
N THR A 297 1.50 35.40 -7.30
CA THR A 297 0.60 36.13 -6.40
C THR A 297 -0.52 36.86 -7.14
N SER A 298 -0.26 37.34 -8.37
CA SER A 298 -1.30 37.92 -9.22
C SER A 298 -2.24 36.86 -9.77
N ALA A 299 -1.72 35.72 -10.22
CA ALA A 299 -2.53 34.65 -10.79
C ALA A 299 -3.35 33.91 -9.72
N PHE A 300 -2.80 33.68 -8.52
CA PHE A 300 -3.43 32.84 -7.50
C PHE A 300 -3.47 33.55 -6.13
N PRO A 301 -4.31 34.56 -5.93
CA PRO A 301 -4.28 35.38 -4.72
C PRO A 301 -4.69 34.64 -3.43
N ASN A 302 -5.50 33.57 -3.53
CA ASN A 302 -6.13 32.88 -2.40
C ASN A 302 -5.48 31.53 -2.04
N VAL A 303 -4.23 31.31 -2.43
CA VAL A 303 -3.51 30.07 -2.10
C VAL A 303 -3.40 29.94 -0.58
N SER A 304 -3.77 28.77 -0.07
CA SER A 304 -3.60 28.37 1.34
C SER A 304 -2.59 27.22 1.50
N HIS A 305 -2.46 26.38 0.48
CA HIS A 305 -1.56 25.23 0.45
C HIS A 305 -0.63 25.32 -0.76
N LEU A 306 0.67 25.38 -0.53
CA LEU A 306 1.68 25.41 -1.59
C LEU A 306 2.40 24.06 -1.65
N VAL A 307 2.54 23.49 -2.85
CA VAL A 307 3.19 22.21 -3.12
C VAL A 307 4.33 22.46 -4.11
N LEU A 308 5.56 22.56 -3.62
CA LEU A 308 6.73 22.76 -4.46
C LEU A 308 7.20 21.40 -4.98
N ARG A 309 7.16 21.21 -6.29
CA ARG A 309 7.45 19.95 -6.96
C ARG A 309 8.85 19.98 -7.56
N ARG A 310 9.49 18.82 -7.67
CA ARG A 310 10.78 18.70 -8.34
C ARG A 310 10.61 18.98 -9.83
N GLN A 311 11.49 19.80 -10.40
CA GLN A 311 11.58 19.99 -11.84
C GLN A 311 12.26 18.77 -12.49
N ASP A 312 11.76 18.33 -13.65
CA ASP A 312 12.24 17.10 -14.31
C ASP A 312 13.76 17.09 -14.57
N MET A 313 14.34 15.93 -14.33
CA MET A 313 15.74 15.61 -13.98
C MET A 313 16.88 16.08 -14.92
N GLY A 314 16.58 16.69 -16.07
CA GLY A 314 17.60 17.04 -17.07
C GLY A 314 18.41 18.30 -16.71
N PHE A 315 17.73 19.33 -16.19
CA PHE A 315 18.33 20.64 -15.95
C PHE A 315 18.74 20.84 -14.47
N THR A 316 17.98 20.23 -13.54
CA THR A 316 18.10 20.50 -12.12
C THR A 316 19.22 19.78 -11.40
N ARG A 317 19.75 18.66 -11.94
CA ARG A 317 20.94 18.06 -11.33
C ARG A 317 22.06 19.08 -11.21
N ASN A 318 22.26 19.97 -12.19
CA ASN A 318 23.31 20.99 -12.11
C ASN A 318 22.92 22.20 -11.24
N VAL A 319 21.65 22.63 -11.24
CA VAL A 319 21.19 23.79 -10.47
C VAL A 319 21.13 23.51 -8.97
N SER A 320 20.70 22.31 -8.53
CA SER A 320 20.69 21.94 -7.10
C SER A 320 22.08 21.92 -6.47
N TYR A 321 23.14 21.78 -7.28
CA TYR A 321 24.53 21.85 -6.83
C TYR A 321 25.16 23.24 -7.00
N ASN A 322 24.54 24.16 -7.75
CA ASN A 322 25.06 25.51 -7.92
C ASN A 322 24.48 26.44 -6.85
N LYS A 323 25.18 26.54 -5.72
CA LYS A 323 24.75 27.37 -4.58
C LYS A 323 24.58 28.85 -4.93
N GLU A 324 25.44 29.42 -5.77
CA GLU A 324 25.38 30.84 -6.14
C GLU A 324 24.07 31.16 -6.86
N LEU A 325 23.66 30.33 -7.83
CA LEU A 325 22.37 30.50 -8.52
C LEU A 325 21.17 30.38 -7.58
N LEU A 326 21.24 29.47 -6.60
CA LEU A 326 20.18 29.32 -5.60
C LEU A 326 20.10 30.54 -4.68
N ASP A 327 21.25 31.07 -4.25
CA ASP A 327 21.35 32.26 -3.40
C ASP A 327 20.86 33.52 -4.14
N ASP A 328 21.20 33.68 -5.41
CA ASP A 328 20.72 34.79 -6.25
C ASP A 328 19.19 34.75 -6.44
N ALA A 329 18.65 33.57 -6.79
CA ALA A 329 17.20 33.39 -6.96
C ALA A 329 16.45 33.63 -5.63
N ARG A 330 17.01 33.12 -4.52
CA ARG A 330 16.49 33.36 -3.17
C ARG A 330 16.49 34.85 -2.82
N MET A 331 17.59 35.55 -3.05
CA MET A 331 17.74 36.97 -2.73
C MET A 331 16.73 37.80 -3.53
N CYS A 332 16.57 37.50 -4.82
CA CYS A 332 15.58 38.15 -5.69
C CYS A 332 14.15 37.93 -5.19
N ASN A 333 13.77 36.69 -4.89
CA ASN A 333 12.43 36.36 -4.39
C ASN A 333 12.16 36.96 -3.01
N LYS A 334 13.12 36.87 -2.08
CA LYS A 334 12.99 37.45 -0.73
C LYS A 334 12.79 38.96 -0.78
N THR A 335 13.57 39.66 -1.61
CA THR A 335 13.43 41.11 -1.84
C THR A 335 12.02 41.46 -2.33
N GLN A 336 11.45 40.64 -3.23
CA GLN A 336 10.07 40.84 -3.69
C GLN A 336 9.05 40.61 -2.58
N TRP A 337 9.17 39.55 -1.80
CA TRP A 337 8.26 39.28 -0.67
C TRP A 337 8.27 40.39 0.39
N GLU A 338 9.40 41.04 0.57
CA GLU A 338 9.60 42.14 1.53
C GLU A 338 9.20 43.51 0.96
N SER A 339 9.09 43.64 -0.36
CA SER A 339 8.61 44.86 -1.01
C SER A 339 7.18 45.21 -0.58
N SER A 340 6.87 46.51 -0.52
CA SER A 340 5.56 47.02 -0.10
C SER A 340 4.39 46.47 -0.92
N GLN A 341 4.62 46.17 -2.20
CA GLN A 341 3.62 45.64 -3.12
C GLN A 341 3.21 44.20 -2.76
N TYR A 342 4.16 43.33 -2.45
CA TYR A 342 3.88 41.91 -2.22
C TYR A 342 3.84 41.52 -0.75
N ARG A 343 4.20 42.41 0.19
CA ARG A 343 4.24 42.15 1.65
C ARG A 343 2.95 41.56 2.25
N LYS A 344 1.81 41.75 1.59
CA LYS A 344 0.51 41.18 2.01
C LYS A 344 -0.06 40.13 1.05
N ALA A 345 0.65 39.77 -0.02
CA ALA A 345 0.22 38.75 -0.98
C ALA A 345 0.22 37.35 -0.34
N TRP A 346 -0.70 36.47 -0.70
CA TRP A 346 -0.83 35.13 -0.08
C TRP A 346 -1.01 35.15 1.45
N PRO A 347 -1.95 35.93 1.98
CA PRO A 347 -2.18 35.97 3.43
C PRO A 347 -2.75 34.65 3.99
N ALA A 348 -3.31 33.81 3.13
CA ALA A 348 -3.95 32.53 3.51
C ALA A 348 -2.98 31.34 3.54
N VAL A 349 -1.73 31.49 3.07
CA VAL A 349 -0.75 30.38 3.03
C VAL A 349 -0.44 29.93 4.44
N SER A 350 -0.91 28.73 4.78
CA SER A 350 -0.74 28.12 6.10
C SER A 350 0.06 26.82 6.03
N ALA A 351 0.15 26.20 4.85
CA ALA A 351 0.87 24.95 4.65
C ALA A 351 1.76 24.99 3.41
N ILE A 352 3.01 24.55 3.56
CA ILE A 352 3.94 24.37 2.43
C ILE A 352 4.52 22.95 2.46
N TRP A 353 4.37 22.22 1.37
CA TRP A 353 5.03 20.93 1.12
C TRP A 353 6.06 21.13 0.02
N THR A 354 7.25 20.53 0.13
CA THR A 354 8.28 20.65 -0.92
C THR A 354 8.96 19.33 -1.26
N GLU A 355 8.97 18.89 -2.51
CA GLU A 355 9.63 17.64 -2.91
C GLU A 355 11.15 17.67 -2.73
N ASP A 356 11.74 18.87 -2.70
CA ASP A 356 13.16 19.12 -2.45
C ASP A 356 13.30 20.44 -1.67
N PRO A 357 14.07 20.52 -0.58
CA PRO A 357 14.14 21.73 0.25
C PRO A 357 14.77 22.92 -0.48
N THR A 358 15.53 22.68 -1.55
CA THR A 358 16.09 23.74 -2.41
C THR A 358 15.00 24.64 -3.00
N TYR A 359 13.85 24.11 -3.41
CA TYR A 359 12.78 24.95 -3.96
C TYR A 359 12.15 25.86 -2.93
N LEU A 360 12.04 25.39 -1.67
CA LEU A 360 11.53 26.19 -0.56
C LEU A 360 12.56 27.24 -0.12
N TYR A 361 13.85 26.90 -0.20
CA TYR A 361 14.94 27.85 0.00
C TYR A 361 14.91 29.00 -1.02
N ILE A 362 14.86 28.66 -2.31
CA ILE A 362 14.77 29.63 -3.43
C ILE A 362 13.50 30.48 -3.33
N LEU A 363 12.38 29.91 -2.86
CA LEU A 363 11.13 30.64 -2.71
C LEU A 363 11.31 31.89 -1.82
N GLY A 364 12.23 31.85 -0.85
CA GLY A 364 12.56 32.97 0.01
C GLY A 364 11.39 33.54 0.79
N PHE A 365 10.43 32.69 1.15
CA PHE A 365 9.18 33.08 1.79
C PHE A 365 9.40 33.50 3.25
N SER A 366 9.60 34.80 3.49
CA SER A 366 9.92 35.37 4.80
C SER A 366 8.68 35.69 5.66
N ARG A 367 7.81 34.71 5.87
CA ARG A 367 6.59 34.85 6.68
C ARG A 367 6.26 33.60 7.46
N GLN A 368 5.55 33.80 8.58
CA GLN A 368 5.07 32.69 9.38
C GLN A 368 4.15 31.76 8.56
N VAL A 369 4.52 30.49 8.49
CA VAL A 369 3.72 29.42 7.88
C VAL A 369 3.39 28.42 8.97
N ALA A 370 2.12 28.07 9.17
CA ALA A 370 1.74 27.20 10.27
C ALA A 370 2.37 25.79 10.17
N SER A 371 2.45 25.25 8.96
CA SER A 371 2.81 23.85 8.67
C SER A 371 3.81 23.74 7.51
N ILE A 372 4.91 23.01 7.70
CA ILE A 372 5.90 22.75 6.65
C ILE A 372 6.22 21.27 6.54
N SER A 373 6.29 20.73 5.31
CA SER A 373 6.73 19.36 5.04
C SER A 373 7.93 19.34 4.09
N VAL A 374 9.08 18.91 4.61
CA VAL A 374 10.37 18.88 3.90
C VAL A 374 10.96 17.48 3.92
N PRO A 375 11.55 16.99 2.83
CA PRO A 375 12.31 15.76 2.86
C PRO A 375 13.67 15.98 3.53
N MET A 376 14.21 14.90 4.07
CA MET A 376 15.52 14.87 4.71
C MET A 376 16.27 13.59 4.28
N GLY A 377 17.56 13.73 3.91
CA GLY A 377 18.39 12.60 3.45
C GLY A 377 19.66 13.03 2.71
N GLU A 378 20.40 12.07 2.16
CA GLU A 378 21.76 12.22 1.61
C GLU A 378 21.90 13.29 0.50
N LEU A 379 20.83 13.60 -0.23
CA LEU A 379 20.85 14.59 -1.32
C LEU A 379 20.43 16.00 -0.88
N VAL A 380 19.97 16.17 0.35
CA VAL A 380 19.48 17.44 0.88
C VAL A 380 20.62 18.14 1.60
N ARG A 381 20.97 19.36 1.18
CA ARG A 381 21.85 20.19 1.99
C ARG A 381 21.07 20.80 3.15
N GLU A 382 21.42 20.38 4.36
CA GLU A 382 20.72 20.77 5.59
C GLU A 382 20.84 22.27 5.92
N ASP A 383 21.84 22.98 5.37
CA ASP A 383 21.99 24.43 5.53
C ASP A 383 20.80 25.22 4.95
N TYR A 384 20.11 24.66 3.95
CA TYR A 384 18.89 25.26 3.40
C TYR A 384 17.70 25.14 4.36
N ILE A 385 17.58 24.04 5.10
CA ILE A 385 16.47 23.80 6.03
C ILE A 385 16.50 24.84 7.16
N SER A 386 17.67 25.09 7.75
CA SER A 386 17.83 26.09 8.82
C SER A 386 17.29 27.46 8.41
N GLN A 387 17.70 27.96 7.24
CA GLN A 387 17.23 29.26 6.74
C GLN A 387 15.74 29.28 6.42
N VAL A 388 15.21 28.19 5.84
CA VAL A 388 13.77 28.04 5.60
C VAL A 388 12.99 28.11 6.90
N LEU A 389 13.41 27.37 7.93
CA LEU A 389 12.74 27.35 9.24
C LEU A 389 12.87 28.69 9.96
N ALA A 390 13.98 29.41 9.79
CA ALA A 390 14.13 30.76 10.32
C ALA A 390 13.16 31.75 9.64
N ASP A 391 13.09 31.73 8.32
CA ASP A 391 12.20 32.61 7.53
C ASP A 391 10.71 32.31 7.80
N THR A 392 10.36 31.04 8.00
CA THR A 392 8.95 30.60 8.06
C THR A 392 8.43 30.28 9.46
N SER A 393 9.31 30.04 10.43
CA SER A 393 8.99 29.78 11.84
C SER A 393 7.76 28.88 12.07
N PRO A 394 7.77 27.63 11.55
CA PRO A 394 6.57 26.81 11.55
C PRO A 394 6.21 26.28 12.93
N SER A 395 4.90 26.22 13.20
CA SER A 395 4.38 25.59 14.43
C SER A 395 4.37 24.07 14.34
N PHE A 396 4.20 23.55 13.11
CA PHE A 396 4.20 22.14 12.75
C PHE A 396 5.22 21.87 11.65
N LEU A 397 6.07 20.88 11.87
CA LEU A 397 7.07 20.43 10.90
C LEU A 397 6.87 18.94 10.61
N GLU A 398 6.81 18.56 9.35
CA GLU A 398 6.89 17.18 8.88
C GLU A 398 8.24 16.96 8.19
N LEU A 399 9.03 16.04 8.72
CA LEU A 399 10.29 15.59 8.13
C LEU A 399 10.04 14.27 7.41
N ARG A 400 10.31 14.22 6.11
CA ARG A 400 10.09 13.04 5.27
C ARG A 400 11.40 12.34 4.95
N LEU A 401 11.57 11.12 5.42
CA LEU A 401 12.85 10.40 5.35
C LEU A 401 12.68 9.08 4.63
N HIS A 402 13.56 8.80 3.68
CA HIS A 402 13.71 7.45 3.18
C HIS A 402 14.71 6.71 4.06
N ILE A 403 14.24 5.73 4.83
CA ILE A 403 15.05 4.96 5.78
C ILE A 403 16.27 4.36 5.08
N ASP A 404 16.12 3.92 3.84
CA ASP A 404 17.19 3.26 3.07
C ASP A 404 18.31 4.19 2.62
N PHE A 405 18.05 5.49 2.53
CA PHE A 405 19.02 6.51 2.13
C PHE A 405 19.41 7.44 3.27
N PHE A 406 18.94 7.15 4.48
CA PHE A 406 19.27 7.94 5.65
C PHE A 406 20.68 7.57 6.12
N LYS A 407 21.66 8.34 5.67
CA LYS A 407 23.04 8.33 6.19
C LYS A 407 23.26 9.61 6.95
N TYR A 408 23.28 9.52 8.27
CA TYR A 408 23.42 10.70 9.12
C TYR A 408 24.89 11.10 9.24
N ARG A 409 25.22 12.37 8.98
CA ARG A 409 26.59 12.90 8.98
C ARG A 409 26.85 14.06 9.95
N ARG A 410 25.82 14.69 10.54
CA ARG A 410 25.99 15.93 11.31
C ARG A 410 25.87 15.72 12.82
N THR A 411 26.19 16.74 13.61
CA THR A 411 26.14 16.68 15.08
C THR A 411 25.47 17.90 15.72
N ASP A 412 25.15 18.94 14.94
CA ASP A 412 24.60 20.21 15.44
C ASP A 412 23.16 20.42 14.95
N TRP A 413 22.22 19.87 15.71
CA TRP A 413 20.79 20.00 15.45
C TRP A 413 20.22 21.35 15.88
N GLU A 414 20.88 22.03 16.83
CA GLU A 414 20.43 23.31 17.37
C GLU A 414 20.51 24.42 16.32
N SER A 415 21.53 24.40 15.44
CA SER A 415 21.60 25.34 14.32
C SER A 415 20.58 25.06 13.21
N VAL A 416 20.05 23.84 13.12
CA VAL A 416 19.06 23.47 12.10
C VAL A 416 17.65 23.83 12.55
N PHE A 417 17.30 23.48 13.79
CA PHE A 417 15.94 23.65 14.28
C PHE A 417 15.83 24.83 15.24
N GLY A 418 15.10 25.86 14.81
CA GLY A 418 14.76 26.99 15.68
C GLY A 418 13.78 26.59 16.81
N PRO A 419 13.64 27.42 17.85
CA PRO A 419 12.83 27.13 19.04
C PRO A 419 11.31 27.16 18.79
N SER A 420 10.85 27.47 17.58
CA SER A 420 9.43 27.70 17.27
C SER A 420 8.61 26.44 17.03
N THR A 421 9.26 25.31 16.70
CA THR A 421 8.57 24.07 16.33
C THR A 421 7.94 23.41 17.55
N ARG A 422 6.61 23.36 17.61
CA ARG A 422 5.85 22.75 18.72
C ARG A 422 5.36 21.34 18.42
N ARG A 423 5.21 21.00 17.15
CA ARG A 423 4.68 19.73 16.66
C ARG A 423 5.58 19.19 15.57
N LEU A 424 5.92 17.91 15.63
CA LEU A 424 6.81 17.25 14.68
C LEU A 424 6.19 15.94 14.19
N THR A 425 6.12 15.76 12.88
CA THR A 425 5.86 14.45 12.27
C THR A 425 7.13 13.93 11.59
N LEU A 426 7.51 12.70 11.88
CA LEU A 426 8.57 11.98 11.19
C LEU A 426 7.92 10.98 10.25
N LEU A 427 7.89 11.28 8.96
CA LEU A 427 7.35 10.39 7.94
C LEU A 427 8.46 9.54 7.35
N LEU A 428 8.50 8.29 7.76
CA LEU A 428 9.52 7.31 7.43
C LEU A 428 9.02 6.43 6.29
N TYR A 429 9.61 6.63 5.11
CA TYR A 429 9.41 5.80 3.94
C TYR A 429 10.38 4.64 3.92
N THR A 430 9.85 3.45 3.66
CA THR A 430 10.63 2.23 3.49
C THR A 430 10.49 1.70 2.05
N ARG A 431 11.54 1.13 1.43
CA ARG A 431 11.47 0.49 0.09
C ARG A 431 11.36 -1.04 0.13
N ALA A 432 11.73 -1.65 1.24
CA ALA A 432 11.88 -3.09 1.43
C ALA A 432 11.40 -3.48 2.84
N PRO A 433 11.21 -4.76 3.19
CA PRO A 433 11.05 -5.14 4.59
C PRO A 433 12.20 -4.53 5.40
N THR A 434 11.86 -3.54 6.23
CA THR A 434 12.85 -2.66 6.83
C THR A 434 13.66 -3.44 7.86
N ASP A 435 14.98 -3.35 7.76
CA ASP A 435 15.88 -3.86 8.78
C ASP A 435 15.60 -3.17 10.13
N LYS A 436 15.41 -3.99 11.17
CA LYS A 436 15.23 -3.57 12.56
C LYS A 436 16.28 -2.54 12.97
N ASP A 437 17.52 -2.79 12.58
CA ASP A 437 18.65 -1.97 12.99
C ASP A 437 18.63 -0.60 12.32
N ARG A 438 18.11 -0.51 11.09
CA ARG A 438 17.92 0.79 10.41
C ARG A 438 16.83 1.63 11.07
N VAL A 439 15.69 1.03 11.39
CA VAL A 439 14.61 1.76 12.11
C VAL A 439 15.13 2.25 13.45
N ARG A 440 15.81 1.37 14.19
CA ARG A 440 16.44 1.71 15.46
C ARG A 440 17.43 2.86 15.30
N TYR A 441 18.34 2.77 14.33
CA TYR A 441 19.33 3.81 14.06
C TYR A 441 18.69 5.16 13.76
N VAL A 442 17.69 5.20 12.89
CA VAL A 442 16.94 6.43 12.57
C VAL A 442 16.30 7.02 13.83
N LEU A 443 15.61 6.20 14.63
CA LEU A 443 14.97 6.66 15.87
C LEU A 443 16.00 7.11 16.92
N ASP A 444 17.16 6.47 17.01
CA ASP A 444 18.25 6.86 17.91
C ASP A 444 18.84 8.22 17.48
N CYS A 445 19.05 8.45 16.18
CA CYS A 445 19.45 9.76 15.64
C CYS A 445 18.42 10.85 15.99
N PHE A 446 17.12 10.53 15.88
CA PHE A 446 16.07 11.46 16.30
C PHE A 446 16.03 11.69 17.80
N GLY A 447 16.29 10.67 18.61
CA GLY A 447 16.41 10.82 20.06
C GLY A 447 17.50 11.81 20.45
N ALA A 448 18.61 11.84 19.70
CA ALA A 448 19.69 12.82 19.86
C ALA A 448 19.33 14.23 19.34
N MET A 449 18.35 14.34 18.45
CA MET A 449 17.84 15.61 17.92
C MET A 449 16.86 16.30 18.87
N LEU A 450 16.07 15.54 19.63
CA LEU A 450 15.01 16.08 20.48
C LEU A 450 15.44 17.18 21.48
N PRO A 451 16.64 17.14 22.11
CA PRO A 451 17.09 18.23 22.97
C PRO A 451 17.21 19.58 22.26
N ALA A 452 17.49 19.59 20.95
CA ALA A 452 17.55 20.80 20.13
C ALA A 452 16.16 21.40 19.83
N LEU A 453 15.08 20.72 20.21
CA LEU A 453 13.69 21.14 20.04
C LEU A 453 13.02 21.39 21.39
N PRO A 454 13.45 22.41 22.16
CA PRO A 454 12.97 22.62 23.53
C PRO A 454 11.48 22.94 23.63
N SER A 455 10.84 23.38 22.54
CA SER A 455 9.40 23.69 22.48
C SER A 455 8.52 22.55 21.99
N LEU A 456 9.10 21.38 21.67
CA LEU A 456 8.37 20.28 21.07
C LEU A 456 7.42 19.60 22.08
N THR A 457 6.12 19.77 21.83
CA THR A 457 5.06 19.22 22.67
C THR A 457 4.45 17.93 22.13
N HIS A 458 4.43 17.75 20.80
CA HIS A 458 3.80 16.61 20.14
C HIS A 458 4.73 16.01 19.08
N LEU A 459 4.92 14.70 19.12
CA LEU A 459 5.72 13.93 18.16
C LEU A 459 4.90 12.80 17.56
N LEU A 460 4.82 12.71 16.24
CA LEU A 460 4.17 11.61 15.53
C LEU A 460 5.17 10.93 14.59
N VAL A 461 5.38 9.63 14.73
CA VAL A 461 6.22 8.86 13.80
C VAL A 461 5.34 8.04 12.86
N ARG A 462 5.36 8.33 11.56
CA ARG A 462 4.59 7.61 10.55
C ARG A 462 5.49 6.67 9.75
N PHE A 463 5.12 5.40 9.67
CA PHE A 463 5.77 4.43 8.79
C PHE A 463 4.86 4.19 7.61
N MET A 464 5.25 4.71 6.45
CA MET A 464 4.48 4.59 5.22
C MET A 464 5.30 3.83 4.18
N PRO A 465 4.66 3.05 3.30
CA PRO A 465 5.33 2.62 2.09
C PRO A 465 5.83 3.86 1.36
N THR A 466 6.99 3.74 0.71
CA THR A 466 7.45 4.83 -0.16
C THR A 466 6.32 5.14 -1.14
N PRO A 467 5.74 6.36 -1.13
CA PRO A 467 4.67 6.71 -2.05
C PRO A 467 5.22 6.43 -3.43
N GLN A 468 4.47 5.63 -4.20
CA GLN A 468 4.88 5.30 -5.55
C GLN A 468 4.94 6.62 -6.30
N GLN A 469 6.15 7.17 -6.47
CA GLN A 469 6.33 8.32 -7.32
C GLN A 469 5.85 7.87 -8.69
N PRO A 470 4.82 8.52 -9.24
CA PRO A 470 4.21 8.01 -10.43
C PRO A 470 5.25 7.98 -11.55
N GLY A 471 5.59 6.78 -12.01
CA GLY A 471 6.64 6.59 -13.01
C GLY A 471 8.05 6.24 -12.52
N SER A 472 8.29 6.05 -11.22
CA SER A 472 9.54 5.46 -10.74
C SER A 472 9.66 4.00 -11.22
N ALA A 473 10.76 3.66 -11.91
CA ALA A 473 11.00 2.31 -12.44
C ALA A 473 11.24 1.24 -11.35
N LEU A 474 11.49 1.67 -10.12
CA LEU A 474 11.66 0.80 -8.95
C LEU A 474 10.30 0.47 -8.34
N GLU A 475 9.45 -0.22 -9.11
CA GLU A 475 8.20 -0.76 -8.60
C GLU A 475 8.49 -2.02 -7.77
N THR A 476 8.67 -1.86 -6.46
CA THR A 476 8.43 -2.98 -5.53
C THR A 476 6.91 -3.12 -5.36
N PRO A 477 6.33 -4.28 -5.68
CA PRO A 477 4.90 -4.47 -5.55
C PRO A 477 4.39 -4.27 -4.11
N ARG A 478 3.17 -3.75 -3.96
CA ARG A 478 2.52 -3.40 -2.68
C ARG A 478 2.51 -4.56 -1.66
N TRP A 479 2.47 -5.81 -2.13
CA TRP A 479 2.49 -7.02 -1.28
C TRP A 479 3.82 -7.30 -0.56
N VAL A 480 4.92 -6.62 -0.89
CA VAL A 480 6.18 -6.77 -0.15
C VAL A 480 6.08 -6.18 1.27
N TYR A 481 5.19 -5.22 1.50
CA TYR A 481 4.98 -4.59 2.81
C TYR A 481 3.92 -5.28 3.68
N SER A 482 3.13 -6.21 3.13
CA SER A 482 2.09 -6.91 3.87
C SER A 482 2.60 -8.12 4.65
N SER A 483 3.93 -8.35 4.72
CA SER A 483 4.43 -9.38 5.62
C SER A 483 4.23 -8.89 7.06
N ALA A 484 3.30 -9.51 7.79
CA ALA A 484 3.04 -9.17 9.19
C ALA A 484 4.31 -9.18 10.04
N THR A 485 5.31 -9.98 9.65
CA THR A 485 6.64 -10.05 10.24
C THR A 485 7.39 -8.71 10.18
N GLY A 486 7.45 -8.05 9.02
CA GLY A 486 8.13 -6.76 8.87
C GLY A 486 7.49 -5.70 9.77
N THR A 487 6.15 -5.63 9.77
CA THR A 487 5.41 -4.66 10.58
C THR A 487 5.55 -4.90 12.09
N GLN A 488 5.57 -6.16 12.54
CA GLN A 488 5.79 -6.50 13.94
C GLN A 488 7.20 -6.13 14.43
N ILE A 489 8.23 -6.37 13.61
CA ILE A 489 9.61 -5.99 13.92
C ILE A 489 9.70 -4.47 14.08
N VAL A 490 9.11 -3.72 13.15
CA VAL A 490 9.03 -2.25 13.21
C VAL A 490 8.29 -1.82 14.49
N HIS A 491 7.12 -2.38 14.77
CA HIS A 491 6.31 -2.07 15.95
C HIS A 491 7.05 -2.32 17.27
N GLY A 492 7.69 -3.49 17.44
CA GLY A 492 8.46 -3.81 18.65
C GLY A 492 9.62 -2.83 18.87
N THR A 493 10.33 -2.51 17.79
CA THR A 493 11.45 -1.55 17.82
C THR A 493 11.00 -0.14 18.16
N ILE A 494 9.87 0.30 17.61
CA ILE A 494 9.28 1.58 17.95
C ILE A 494 8.92 1.61 19.43
N GLN A 495 8.15 0.62 19.92
CA GLN A 495 7.72 0.59 21.32
C GLN A 495 8.89 0.63 22.31
N GLU A 496 9.98 -0.09 22.02
CA GLU A 496 11.20 -0.04 22.81
C GLU A 496 11.81 1.38 22.85
N ARG A 497 11.76 2.11 21.73
CA ARG A 497 12.41 3.42 21.56
C ARG A 497 11.55 4.61 21.96
N LEU A 498 10.23 4.52 21.90
CA LEU A 498 9.33 5.62 22.26
C LEU A 498 9.55 6.12 23.69
N ARG A 499 9.82 5.22 24.65
CA ARG A 499 10.15 5.64 26.02
C ARG A 499 11.44 6.45 26.07
N GLY A 500 12.44 6.06 25.28
CA GLY A 500 13.68 6.83 25.12
C GLY A 500 13.40 8.22 24.57
N LEU A 501 12.62 8.31 23.49
CA LEU A 501 12.22 9.58 22.87
C LEU A 501 11.41 10.47 23.84
N ALA A 502 10.46 9.90 24.58
CA ALA A 502 9.69 10.61 25.60
C ALA A 502 10.55 11.10 26.76
N GLY A 503 11.61 10.35 27.11
CA GLY A 503 12.59 10.71 28.13
C GLY A 503 13.53 11.85 27.72
N THR A 504 13.92 11.93 26.45
CA THR A 504 14.84 12.96 25.96
C THR A 504 14.15 14.30 25.66
N GLY A 505 12.91 14.28 25.16
CA GLY A 505 12.15 15.50 24.88
C GLY A 505 11.58 16.15 26.15
N ALA A 506 12.24 17.17 26.71
CA ALA A 506 11.85 17.77 27.99
C ALA A 506 10.42 18.32 28.05
N SER A 507 9.94 18.90 26.94
CA SER A 507 8.61 19.51 26.81
C SER A 507 7.56 18.60 26.17
N LEU A 508 7.93 17.38 25.78
CA LEU A 508 7.06 16.48 25.03
C LEU A 508 5.89 16.01 25.92
N ARG A 509 4.66 16.28 25.50
CA ARG A 509 3.42 15.94 26.22
C ARG A 509 2.69 14.76 25.58
N TRP A 510 2.91 14.53 24.31
CA TRP A 510 2.24 13.48 23.56
C TRP A 510 3.20 12.88 22.53
N ILE A 511 3.16 11.56 22.41
CA ILE A 511 3.90 10.83 21.38
C ILE A 511 3.01 9.78 20.74
N GLY A 512 2.97 9.77 19.41
CA GLY A 512 2.26 8.77 18.64
C GLY A 512 3.14 8.11 17.60
N TYR A 513 2.74 6.94 17.15
CA TYR A 513 3.18 6.41 15.88
C TYR A 513 2.01 5.81 15.10
N GLU A 514 2.15 5.84 13.78
CA GLU A 514 1.20 5.31 12.83
C GLU A 514 1.97 4.38 11.90
N VAL A 515 1.49 3.16 11.72
CA VAL A 515 2.05 2.24 10.72
C VAL A 515 0.97 1.98 9.70
N PHE A 516 1.36 1.97 8.42
CA PHE A 516 0.47 1.65 7.31
C PHE A 516 -0.34 0.36 7.61
N ASP A 517 -1.66 0.42 7.41
CA ASP A 517 -2.66 -0.61 7.71
C ASP A 517 -2.89 -0.98 9.19
N TRP A 518 -2.21 -0.35 10.16
CA TRP A 518 -2.29 -0.69 11.59
C TRP A 518 -2.87 0.43 12.48
N GLY A 519 -3.28 1.52 11.85
CA GLY A 519 -3.81 2.68 12.55
C GLY A 519 -2.75 3.44 13.36
N ILE A 520 -3.22 4.31 14.25
CA ILE A 520 -2.39 5.13 15.13
C ILE A 520 -2.45 4.60 16.56
N LYS A 521 -1.29 4.56 17.22
CA LYS A 521 -1.18 4.37 18.67
C LYS A 521 -0.46 5.54 19.28
N SER A 522 -0.89 5.99 20.45
CA SER A 522 -0.26 7.12 21.11
C SER A 522 -0.31 7.07 22.62
N TRP A 523 0.51 7.92 23.24
CA TRP A 523 0.67 8.02 24.68
C TRP A 523 0.72 9.48 25.11
N ASP A 524 0.01 9.78 26.20
CA ASP A 524 0.19 10.98 26.98
C ASP A 524 1.41 10.83 27.89
N ILE A 525 2.21 11.88 27.95
CA ILE A 525 3.46 11.93 28.69
C ILE A 525 3.29 12.86 29.89
N SER A 526 3.44 12.31 31.08
CA SER A 526 3.49 13.07 32.34
C SER A 526 4.83 12.91 33.01
N ARG A 527 5.35 14.01 33.56
CA ARG A 527 6.62 14.06 34.30
C ARG A 527 6.33 14.50 35.73
N PRO A 528 6.94 13.87 36.74
CA PRO A 528 6.85 14.35 38.12
C PRO A 528 7.44 15.76 38.21
N ASN A 529 6.76 16.65 38.91
CA ASN A 529 7.21 18.03 39.10
C ASN A 529 8.45 18.01 40.01
N ASN A 530 9.65 18.13 39.42
CA ASN A 530 10.93 18.04 40.14
C ASN A 530 11.28 19.30 40.97
N ASN A 531 10.28 20.12 41.33
CA ASN A 531 10.48 21.41 41.99
C ASN A 531 11.08 21.30 43.41
N ASN A 532 11.25 20.09 43.97
CA ASN A 532 11.69 19.89 45.37
C ASN A 532 13.13 19.35 45.55
N THR A 533 13.92 19.14 44.51
CA THR A 533 15.31 18.67 44.64
C THR A 533 16.30 19.65 44.00
N GLY A 534 16.65 20.70 44.75
CA GLY A 534 17.64 21.73 44.37
C GLY A 534 19.11 21.25 44.36
N GLY A 535 19.38 20.02 43.94
CA GLY A 535 20.74 19.48 43.87
C GLY A 535 21.37 19.71 42.49
N LEU A 536 22.41 20.55 42.43
CA LEU A 536 23.27 20.82 41.26
C LEU A 536 24.12 19.58 40.83
N GLY A 537 23.48 18.45 40.55
CA GLY A 537 24.14 17.25 40.02
C GLY A 537 24.17 17.24 38.49
N SER A 538 25.12 17.96 37.89
CA SER A 538 25.36 17.96 36.43
C SER A 538 26.15 16.71 36.02
N GLY A 539 25.49 15.66 35.53
CA GLY A 539 26.18 14.48 35.00
C GLY A 539 25.29 13.57 34.16
N VAL A 540 25.92 12.75 33.31
CA VAL A 540 25.29 11.77 32.38
C VAL A 540 24.30 10.81 33.08
N GLU A 541 24.50 10.54 34.38
CA GLU A 541 23.55 9.78 35.20
C GLU A 541 22.16 10.42 35.29
N ASP A 542 22.07 11.74 35.13
CA ASP A 542 20.83 12.50 35.25
C ASP A 542 19.89 12.24 34.05
N VAL A 543 20.43 11.95 32.87
CA VAL A 543 19.64 11.57 31.68
C VAL A 543 19.02 10.18 31.89
N ALA A 544 19.79 9.21 32.35
CA ALA A 544 19.29 7.86 32.63
C ALA A 544 18.21 7.86 33.74
N ARG A 545 18.36 8.74 34.74
CA ARG A 545 17.36 8.94 35.80
C ARG A 545 16.09 9.60 35.28
N ARG A 546 16.20 10.60 34.40
CA ARG A 546 15.04 11.25 33.74
C ARG A 546 14.25 10.30 32.87
N VAL A 547 14.91 9.42 32.10
CA VAL A 547 14.21 8.41 31.28
C VAL A 547 13.37 7.47 32.15
N LYS A 548 13.85 7.11 33.35
CA LYS A 548 13.11 6.25 34.28
C LYS A 548 11.91 6.94 34.95
N SER A 549 11.84 8.26 34.98
CA SER A 549 10.78 9.01 35.68
C SER A 549 9.58 9.39 34.79
N VAL A 550 9.67 9.15 33.48
CA VAL A 550 8.57 9.47 32.55
C VAL A 550 7.45 8.45 32.68
N LYS A 551 6.23 8.93 32.97
CA LYS A 551 5.00 8.12 32.93
C LYS A 551 4.32 8.32 31.58
N MET A 552 4.04 7.21 30.90
CA MET A 552 3.32 7.17 29.63
C MET A 552 1.98 6.47 29.84
N ALA A 553 0.88 7.14 29.49
CA ALA A 553 -0.46 6.57 29.52
C ALA A 553 -0.94 6.37 28.08
N GLU A 554 -1.31 5.13 27.71
CA GLU A 554 -1.80 4.84 26.35
C GLU A 554 -3.15 5.50 26.12
N VAL A 555 -3.29 6.10 24.94
CA VAL A 555 -4.48 6.81 24.48
C VAL A 555 -5.18 5.96 23.42
N GLY A 556 -6.50 5.86 23.47
CA GLY A 556 -7.28 5.08 22.50
C GLY A 556 -7.07 5.60 21.06
N GLU A 557 -7.26 4.74 20.06
CA GLU A 557 -7.03 5.11 18.64
C GLU A 557 -7.87 6.31 18.19
N SER A 558 -9.16 6.34 18.53
CA SER A 558 -10.05 7.46 18.15
C SER A 558 -9.62 8.78 18.77
N GLU A 559 -9.16 8.75 20.02
CA GLU A 559 -8.62 9.93 20.71
C GLU A 559 -7.25 10.32 20.12
N SER A 560 -6.39 9.36 19.81
CA SER A 560 -5.11 9.57 19.12
C SER A 560 -5.31 10.27 17.77
N MET A 561 -6.30 9.83 16.98
CA MET A 561 -6.69 10.48 15.72
C MET A 561 -7.24 11.89 15.95
N ALA A 562 -8.03 12.10 17.00
CA ALA A 562 -8.56 13.41 17.36
C ALA A 562 -7.44 14.38 17.76
N VAL A 563 -6.44 13.94 18.53
CA VAL A 563 -5.24 14.71 18.86
C VAL A 563 -4.47 15.07 17.59
N ALA A 564 -4.13 14.09 16.74
CA ALA A 564 -3.41 14.35 15.49
C ALA A 564 -4.13 15.35 14.58
N LYS A 565 -5.48 15.30 14.51
CA LYS A 565 -6.31 16.25 13.76
C LYS A 565 -6.32 17.64 14.41
N ARG A 566 -6.57 17.72 15.71
CA ARG A 566 -6.62 18.99 16.48
C ARG A 566 -5.30 19.74 16.43
N GLU A 567 -4.19 19.02 16.50
CA GLU A 567 -2.84 19.59 16.44
C GLU A 567 -2.38 19.87 15.00
N GLY A 568 -3.19 19.58 13.98
CA GLY A 568 -2.84 19.84 12.57
C GLY A 568 -1.78 18.89 11.98
N MET A 569 -1.47 17.79 12.66
CA MET A 569 -0.45 16.83 12.22
C MET A 569 -0.92 15.96 11.04
N ASN A 570 -2.19 16.10 10.62
CA ASN A 570 -2.78 15.44 9.45
C ASN A 570 -2.84 16.33 8.20
N VAL A 571 -2.33 17.56 8.25
CA VAL A 571 -2.41 18.53 7.12
C VAL A 571 -1.80 17.97 5.82
N PHE A 572 -0.75 17.14 5.92
CA PHE A 572 -0.07 16.52 4.78
C PHE A 572 -0.47 15.06 4.54
N LYS A 573 -1.44 14.52 5.29
CA LYS A 573 -1.90 13.14 5.08
C LYS A 573 -2.63 13.07 3.74
N ASP A 574 -2.07 12.32 2.80
CA ASP A 574 -2.70 12.09 1.50
C ASP A 574 -4.02 11.34 1.73
N PRO A 575 -5.18 11.87 1.30
CA PRO A 575 -6.47 11.23 1.51
C PRO A 575 -6.54 9.82 0.89
N VAL A 576 -5.68 9.50 -0.09
CA VAL A 576 -5.72 8.25 -0.85
C VAL A 576 -5.22 7.03 -0.05
N LEU A 577 -4.49 7.20 1.06
CA LEU A 577 -3.83 6.11 1.78
C LEU A 577 -4.57 5.61 3.04
N ALA A 578 -5.76 6.11 3.36
CA ALA A 578 -6.40 5.89 4.67
C ALA A 578 -7.27 4.62 4.84
N ASP A 579 -7.60 3.88 3.76
CA ASP A 579 -8.76 2.96 3.76
C ASP A 579 -8.46 1.44 3.60
N ALA A 580 -7.37 0.90 4.16
CA ALA A 580 -7.13 -0.56 4.13
C ALA A 580 -6.57 -1.12 5.45
N ALA A 581 -7.10 -2.26 5.94
CA ALA A 581 -6.53 -3.04 7.06
C ALA A 581 -6.77 -4.56 6.84
N PRO A 582 -5.76 -5.45 6.99
CA PRO A 582 -5.88 -6.91 6.80
C PRO A 582 -6.34 -7.73 8.02
N SER A 583 -6.99 -8.87 7.75
CA SER A 583 -7.40 -9.88 8.74
C SER A 583 -6.81 -11.31 8.55
N PHE A 584 -5.83 -11.51 7.65
CA PHE A 584 -5.27 -12.85 7.34
C PHE A 584 -3.74 -12.87 7.25
N LEU A 585 -3.12 -14.02 7.60
CA LEU A 585 -1.67 -14.25 7.54
C LEU A 585 -1.34 -15.54 6.76
N GLU A 586 -0.60 -15.39 5.66
CA GLU A 586 0.03 -16.48 4.91
C GLU A 586 1.55 -16.45 5.19
N LEU A 587 2.13 -17.60 5.56
CA LEU A 587 3.58 -17.72 5.75
C LEU A 587 4.15 -18.67 4.68
N ARG A 588 4.98 -18.13 3.78
CA ARG A 588 5.74 -18.92 2.79
C ARG A 588 7.17 -19.06 3.25
N ILE A 589 7.67 -20.28 3.30
CA ILE A 589 9.06 -20.58 3.69
C ILE A 589 9.77 -21.21 2.49
N ASP A 590 10.84 -20.56 2.03
CA ASP A 590 11.75 -21.08 1.02
C ASP A 590 12.91 -21.83 1.72
N THR A 591 13.20 -23.05 1.27
CA THR A 591 14.27 -23.88 1.84
C THR A 591 15.67 -23.33 1.57
N ASP A 592 15.87 -22.59 0.48
CA ASP A 592 17.21 -22.09 0.10
C ASP A 592 17.64 -20.91 0.98
N ASP A 593 16.69 -20.11 1.48
CA ASP A 593 16.93 -19.01 2.42
C ASP A 593 17.05 -19.46 3.89
N PHE A 594 16.68 -20.72 4.19
CA PHE A 594 16.55 -21.21 5.58
C PHE A 594 17.87 -21.61 6.23
N ILE A 595 18.96 -21.76 5.46
CA ILE A 595 20.25 -22.25 5.97
C ILE A 595 20.95 -21.22 6.89
N TYR A 596 20.51 -19.96 6.94
CA TYR A 596 21.24 -18.87 7.61
C TYR A 596 20.63 -18.26 8.89
N VAL A 597 19.51 -18.77 9.44
CA VAL A 597 18.84 -18.08 10.57
C VAL A 597 18.81 -18.95 11.83
N ARG A 598 19.69 -18.66 12.81
CA ARG A 598 19.76 -19.35 14.11
C ARG A 598 19.58 -18.36 15.28
N LYS A 599 18.67 -18.75 16.20
CA LYS A 599 18.33 -18.17 17.52
C LYS A 599 17.56 -16.84 17.52
N ASP A 600 16.28 -16.93 17.92
CA ASP A 600 15.46 -15.90 18.62
C ASP A 600 14.03 -15.75 18.07
N TRP A 601 13.27 -16.85 18.04
CA TRP A 601 11.88 -16.85 17.56
C TRP A 601 10.81 -16.69 18.66
N GLY A 602 11.20 -16.66 19.94
CA GLY A 602 10.26 -16.72 21.08
C GLY A 602 9.35 -15.49 21.26
N HIS A 603 9.57 -14.39 20.55
CA HIS A 603 8.86 -13.11 20.74
C HIS A 603 7.99 -12.68 19.54
N ILE A 604 7.80 -13.56 18.54
CA ILE A 604 7.36 -13.18 17.18
C ILE A 604 5.84 -13.16 16.97
N PHE A 605 5.01 -13.57 17.95
CA PHE A 605 3.55 -13.67 17.72
C PHE A 605 2.72 -12.91 18.77
N GLY A 606 1.89 -11.97 18.30
CA GLY A 606 0.91 -11.24 19.12
C GLY A 606 -0.34 -12.07 19.45
N THR A 607 -1.11 -11.63 20.45
CA THR A 607 -2.19 -12.38 21.11
C THR A 607 -3.50 -12.52 20.31
N SER A 608 -3.63 -11.96 19.10
CA SER A 608 -4.92 -11.88 18.38
C SER A 608 -5.03 -12.70 17.07
N ILE A 609 -4.04 -13.51 16.70
CA ILE A 609 -4.16 -14.35 15.49
C ILE A 609 -5.02 -15.57 15.80
N GLN A 610 -6.32 -15.48 15.46
CA GLN A 610 -7.27 -16.57 15.64
C GLN A 610 -7.18 -17.66 14.56
N ARG A 611 -6.56 -17.34 13.40
CA ARG A 611 -6.54 -18.21 12.21
C ARG A 611 -5.20 -18.09 11.49
N LEU A 612 -4.44 -19.19 11.37
CA LEU A 612 -3.30 -19.31 10.46
C LEU A 612 -3.72 -20.32 9.39
N THR A 613 -3.83 -19.87 8.15
CA THR A 613 -4.62 -20.58 7.14
C THR A 613 -3.77 -21.50 6.26
N LEU A 614 -2.50 -21.18 5.98
CA LEU A 614 -1.60 -22.06 5.23
C LEU A 614 -0.14 -21.75 5.53
N LEU A 615 0.64 -22.78 5.86
CA LEU A 615 2.09 -22.74 5.80
C LEU A 615 2.54 -23.49 4.55
N GLN A 616 3.04 -22.77 3.55
CA GLN A 616 3.59 -23.39 2.35
C GLN A 616 5.12 -23.47 2.46
N VAL A 617 5.64 -24.70 2.46
CA VAL A 617 7.06 -25.00 2.40
C VAL A 617 7.41 -25.33 0.96
N LEU A 618 8.15 -24.42 0.32
CA LEU A 618 8.61 -24.60 -1.05
C LEU A 618 10.03 -25.17 -1.04
N TYR A 619 10.25 -26.26 -1.78
CA TYR A 619 11.58 -26.87 -1.93
C TYR A 619 12.05 -26.83 -3.38
N THR A 620 13.35 -26.62 -3.58
CA THR A 620 13.94 -26.50 -4.91
C THR A 620 14.00 -27.82 -5.66
N ARG A 621 13.76 -27.76 -6.98
CA ARG A 621 13.72 -28.94 -7.83
C ARG A 621 15.13 -29.52 -8.02
N GLY A 622 15.42 -30.65 -7.36
CA GLY A 622 16.68 -31.40 -7.47
C GLY A 622 17.28 -31.78 -6.11
N SER A 623 16.90 -31.07 -5.05
CA SER A 623 17.03 -31.58 -3.69
C SER A 623 15.90 -32.57 -3.46
N SER A 624 16.23 -33.82 -3.09
CA SER A 624 15.21 -34.67 -2.47
C SER A 624 14.69 -33.92 -1.25
N LEU A 625 13.39 -34.05 -0.94
CA LEU A 625 12.86 -33.53 0.32
C LEU A 625 13.68 -34.22 1.43
N ASP A 626 14.68 -33.53 1.99
CA ASP A 626 15.59 -34.16 2.92
C ASP A 626 14.87 -34.29 4.25
N LYS A 627 14.88 -35.51 4.81
CA LYS A 627 14.36 -35.81 6.14
C LYS A 627 14.89 -34.83 7.19
N HIS A 628 16.13 -34.37 7.08
CA HIS A 628 16.72 -33.40 8.00
C HIS A 628 16.10 -32.00 7.84
N CYS A 629 15.88 -31.54 6.60
CA CYS A 629 15.21 -30.26 6.35
C CYS A 629 13.77 -30.26 6.87
N VAL A 630 13.00 -31.31 6.58
CA VAL A 630 11.62 -31.44 7.08
C VAL A 630 11.58 -31.51 8.60
N THR A 631 12.45 -32.33 9.21
CA THR A 631 12.56 -32.44 10.67
C THR A 631 12.93 -31.10 11.31
N TYR A 632 13.88 -30.37 10.71
CA TYR A 632 14.32 -29.08 11.21
C TYR A 632 13.21 -28.03 11.12
N MET A 633 12.57 -27.90 9.95
CA MET A 633 11.47 -26.95 9.74
C MET A 633 10.27 -27.22 10.66
N LEU A 634 9.84 -28.48 10.76
CA LEU A 634 8.75 -28.86 11.67
C LEU A 634 9.15 -28.69 13.14
N GLY A 635 10.43 -28.89 13.47
CA GLY A 635 11.00 -28.57 14.78
C GLY A 635 10.93 -27.09 15.11
N CYS A 636 11.25 -26.21 14.16
CA CYS A 636 11.10 -24.76 14.29
C CYS A 636 9.64 -24.36 14.48
N LEU A 637 8.71 -24.92 13.71
CA LEU A 637 7.27 -24.69 13.91
C LEU A 637 6.81 -25.11 15.30
N ALA A 638 7.31 -26.24 15.81
CA ALA A 638 7.00 -26.74 17.15
C ALA A 638 7.51 -25.84 18.27
N VAL A 639 8.46 -24.93 17.98
CA VAL A 639 8.93 -23.88 18.89
C VAL A 639 8.12 -22.59 18.70
N MET A 640 7.77 -22.23 17.45
CA MET A 640 7.10 -20.98 17.10
C MET A 640 5.60 -20.96 17.42
N LEU A 641 4.87 -21.96 16.93
CA LEU A 641 3.40 -21.96 16.94
C LEU A 641 2.75 -22.04 18.33
N PRO A 642 3.37 -22.61 19.39
CA PRO A 642 2.78 -22.55 20.74
C PRO A 642 2.58 -21.13 21.28
N ALA A 643 3.24 -20.12 20.73
CA ALA A 643 3.05 -18.71 21.08
C ALA A 643 1.74 -18.10 20.51
N LEU A 644 0.99 -18.85 19.70
CA LEU A 644 -0.30 -18.44 19.13
C LEU A 644 -1.45 -19.06 19.94
N PRO A 645 -1.93 -18.42 21.03
CA PRO A 645 -2.93 -19.02 21.92
C PRO A 645 -4.29 -19.26 21.25
N SER A 646 -4.55 -18.61 20.11
CA SER A 646 -5.84 -18.68 19.42
C SER A 646 -5.81 -19.51 18.13
N LEU A 647 -4.69 -20.19 17.83
CA LEU A 647 -4.53 -21.00 16.62
C LEU A 647 -5.45 -22.23 16.64
N THR A 648 -6.48 -22.23 15.80
CA THR A 648 -7.51 -23.29 15.77
C THR A 648 -7.31 -24.33 14.66
N TYR A 649 -6.75 -23.92 13.51
CA TYR A 649 -6.53 -24.78 12.34
C TYR A 649 -5.11 -24.59 11.81
N LEU A 650 -4.48 -25.65 11.29
CA LEU A 650 -3.14 -25.59 10.70
C LEU A 650 -3.03 -26.56 9.52
N VAL A 651 -2.70 -26.04 8.33
CA VAL A 651 -2.32 -26.82 7.15
C VAL A 651 -0.84 -26.58 6.84
N VAL A 652 -0.06 -27.66 6.70
CA VAL A 652 1.32 -27.58 6.19
C VAL A 652 1.36 -28.18 4.78
N SER A 653 1.61 -27.36 3.77
CA SER A 653 1.72 -27.82 2.37
C SER A 653 3.18 -27.86 1.93
N PHE A 654 3.63 -29.00 1.42
CA PHE A 654 4.95 -29.19 0.83
C PHE A 654 4.79 -29.26 -0.68
N ALA A 655 5.26 -28.22 -1.38
CA ALA A 655 5.15 -28.12 -2.83
C ALA A 655 6.52 -27.84 -3.47
N PRO A 656 6.83 -28.43 -4.64
CA PRO A 656 8.04 -28.11 -5.37
C PRO A 656 7.98 -26.69 -5.92
N MET A 657 9.10 -25.97 -5.88
CA MET A 657 9.19 -24.60 -6.41
C MET A 657 9.12 -24.62 -7.95
N PRO A 658 8.23 -23.83 -8.59
CA PRO A 658 8.24 -23.68 -10.05
C PRO A 658 9.47 -22.87 -10.49
N ARG A 659 10.29 -23.42 -11.40
CA ARG A 659 11.47 -22.71 -11.93
C ARG A 659 11.07 -21.42 -12.65
N ARG A 660 11.69 -20.30 -12.27
CA ARG A 660 11.86 -19.12 -13.13
C ARG A 660 13.12 -19.33 -13.99
N LEU A 661 13.05 -20.01 -15.14
CA LEU A 661 14.08 -19.94 -16.20
C LEU A 661 13.61 -20.66 -17.48
N GLY A 662 13.69 -19.95 -18.62
CA GLY A 662 13.21 -20.37 -19.93
C GLY A 662 14.15 -21.29 -20.70
N PHE A 663 14.21 -22.57 -20.33
CA PHE A 663 14.75 -23.63 -21.21
C PHE A 663 13.91 -24.91 -21.10
N LYS A 664 13.41 -25.38 -22.25
CA LYS A 664 12.67 -26.65 -22.41
C LYS A 664 13.63 -27.84 -22.20
N LEU A 665 13.41 -28.61 -21.14
CA LEU A 665 13.92 -29.97 -20.98
C LEU A 665 12.74 -30.88 -20.64
N SER A 666 12.47 -31.83 -21.53
CA SER A 666 11.52 -32.93 -21.35
C SER A 666 11.86 -33.74 -20.10
N MET A 667 10.88 -33.91 -19.22
CA MET A 667 11.04 -34.51 -17.89
C MET A 667 10.71 -36.00 -17.92
N TYR A 668 11.66 -36.84 -17.50
CA TYR A 668 11.35 -38.15 -16.90
C TYR A 668 11.22 -37.96 -15.39
N TRP A 669 10.16 -38.49 -14.80
CA TRP A 669 9.94 -38.47 -13.35
C TRP A 669 10.69 -39.65 -12.73
N VAL A 670 11.61 -39.37 -11.82
CA VAL A 670 12.16 -40.39 -10.93
C VAL A 670 11.17 -40.51 -9.77
N SER A 671 10.41 -41.61 -9.75
CA SER A 671 9.59 -41.98 -8.60
C SER A 671 10.48 -42.07 -7.36
N VAL A 672 10.17 -41.30 -6.31
CA VAL A 672 10.75 -41.53 -4.99
C VAL A 672 10.39 -42.98 -4.60
N PRO A 673 11.36 -43.82 -4.21
CA PRO A 673 11.08 -45.19 -3.78
C PRO A 673 10.00 -45.19 -2.69
N SER A 674 9.04 -46.11 -2.76
CA SER A 674 7.91 -46.19 -1.82
C SER A 674 8.35 -46.21 -0.34
N THR A 675 9.54 -46.73 -0.06
CA THR A 675 10.14 -46.80 1.28
C THR A 675 10.57 -45.44 1.84
N GLU A 676 11.10 -44.52 1.03
CA GLU A 676 11.48 -43.17 1.50
C GLU A 676 10.26 -42.29 1.75
N SER A 677 9.18 -42.51 0.98
CA SER A 677 7.88 -41.85 1.14
C SER A 677 7.25 -42.15 2.51
N GLU A 678 7.26 -43.42 2.94
CA GLU A 678 6.70 -43.81 4.23
C GLU A 678 7.50 -43.27 5.43
N VAL A 679 8.83 -43.27 5.34
CA VAL A 679 9.69 -42.71 6.40
C VAL A 679 9.42 -41.22 6.58
N MET A 680 9.32 -40.49 5.48
CA MET A 680 9.06 -39.06 5.50
C MET A 680 7.64 -38.73 5.98
N ARG A 681 6.65 -39.52 5.58
CA ARG A 681 5.29 -39.49 6.14
C ARG A 681 5.32 -39.64 7.66
N GLY A 682 6.02 -40.65 8.17
CA GLY A 682 6.16 -40.89 9.61
C GLY A 682 6.83 -39.73 10.36
N ILE A 683 7.82 -39.07 9.74
CA ILE A 683 8.47 -37.88 10.31
C ILE A 683 7.49 -36.71 10.41
N ILE A 684 6.75 -36.42 9.34
CA ILE A 684 5.76 -35.32 9.31
C ILE A 684 4.70 -35.57 10.39
N GLU A 685 4.11 -36.76 10.42
CA GLU A 685 3.06 -37.12 11.38
C GLU A 685 3.55 -37.04 12.83
N LYS A 686 4.77 -37.49 13.12
CA LYS A 686 5.38 -37.40 14.46
C LYS A 686 5.46 -35.94 14.94
N HIS A 687 5.88 -35.03 14.07
CA HIS A 687 6.01 -33.62 14.44
C HIS A 687 4.66 -32.90 14.54
N LEU A 688 3.72 -33.20 13.64
CA LEU A 688 2.36 -32.64 13.72
C LEU A 688 1.64 -33.10 15.00
N ARG A 689 1.83 -34.35 15.43
CA ARG A 689 1.35 -34.81 16.75
C ARG A 689 2.00 -34.03 17.90
N SER A 690 3.30 -33.79 17.85
CA SER A 690 4.01 -32.96 18.84
C SER A 690 3.47 -31.52 18.88
N LEU A 691 3.21 -30.91 17.72
CA LEU A 691 2.56 -29.61 17.58
C LEU A 691 1.15 -29.59 18.17
N ALA A 692 0.34 -30.59 17.84
CA ALA A 692 -1.02 -30.75 18.35
C ALA A 692 -1.07 -30.91 19.87
N ILE A 693 -0.03 -31.47 20.50
CA ILE A 693 0.10 -31.51 21.97
C ILE A 693 0.36 -30.10 22.51
N ARG A 694 1.32 -29.37 21.92
CA ARG A 694 1.79 -28.07 22.41
C ARG A 694 0.79 -26.92 22.22
N ILE A 695 0.03 -26.90 21.13
CA ILE A 695 -0.90 -25.81 20.81
C ILE A 695 -2.28 -26.12 21.38
N THR A 696 -2.63 -25.51 22.51
CA THR A 696 -3.80 -25.96 23.27
C THR A 696 -5.16 -25.67 22.66
N SER A 697 -5.21 -24.68 21.77
CA SER A 697 -6.38 -24.23 21.02
C SER A 697 -6.59 -24.97 19.70
N LEU A 698 -5.63 -25.78 19.25
CA LEU A 698 -5.68 -26.44 17.96
C LEU A 698 -6.81 -27.49 17.95
N ARG A 699 -7.76 -27.31 17.05
CA ARG A 699 -8.92 -28.20 16.83
C ARG A 699 -8.71 -29.13 15.65
N TRP A 700 -7.87 -28.74 14.70
CA TRP A 700 -7.63 -29.52 13.49
C TRP A 700 -6.21 -29.25 12.96
N ILE A 701 -5.55 -30.28 12.45
CA ILE A 701 -4.22 -30.19 11.85
C ILE A 701 -4.14 -31.11 10.64
N GLY A 702 -3.58 -30.62 9.54
CA GLY A 702 -3.37 -31.41 8.34
C GLY A 702 -2.09 -31.04 7.61
N TYR A 703 -1.68 -31.90 6.70
CA TYR A 703 -0.64 -31.61 5.74
C TYR A 703 -1.00 -32.14 4.36
N GLU A 704 -0.36 -31.55 3.37
CA GLU A 704 -0.42 -31.98 1.98
C GLU A 704 1.02 -32.06 1.47
N VAL A 705 1.37 -33.21 0.90
CA VAL A 705 2.62 -33.36 0.14
C VAL A 705 2.20 -33.53 -1.31
N TYR A 706 2.80 -32.76 -2.21
CA TYR A 706 2.53 -32.88 -3.64
C TYR A 706 2.62 -34.34 -4.10
N GLY A 707 1.51 -34.89 -4.60
CA GLY A 707 1.40 -36.27 -5.08
C GLY A 707 1.00 -37.33 -4.03
N TRP A 708 0.86 -36.99 -2.74
CA TRP A 708 0.40 -37.94 -1.70
C TRP A 708 -1.03 -37.71 -1.23
N GLY A 709 -1.69 -36.69 -1.76
CA GLY A 709 -2.99 -36.25 -1.26
C GLY A 709 -2.89 -35.56 0.09
N MET A 710 -4.05 -35.22 0.64
CA MET A 710 -4.15 -34.52 1.91
C MET A 710 -4.41 -35.50 3.06
N LYS A 711 -3.70 -35.32 4.18
CA LYS A 711 -3.92 -36.09 5.41
C LYS A 711 -4.14 -35.16 6.60
N SER A 712 -5.15 -35.44 7.42
CA SER A 712 -5.45 -34.59 8.56
C SER A 712 -6.06 -35.32 9.76
N TRP A 713 -6.13 -34.61 10.89
CA TRP A 713 -6.70 -35.10 12.14
C TRP A 713 -7.56 -34.04 12.82
N ASN A 714 -8.73 -34.48 13.29
CA ASN A 714 -9.50 -33.75 14.29
C ASN A 714 -8.89 -33.94 15.68
N ILE A 715 -8.68 -32.84 16.38
CA ILE A 715 -8.07 -32.82 17.71
C ILE A 715 -9.18 -32.61 18.74
N SER A 716 -9.41 -33.63 19.55
CA SER A 716 -10.29 -33.55 20.71
C SER A 716 -9.49 -33.70 22.00
N ARG A 717 -9.84 -32.90 23.00
CA ARG A 717 -9.17 -32.86 24.30
C ARG A 717 -10.24 -33.07 25.36
N SER A 718 -10.17 -34.16 26.12
CA SER A 718 -11.10 -34.36 27.23
C SER A 718 -10.69 -33.46 28.40
N ASN A 719 -11.63 -32.64 28.88
CA ASN A 719 -11.49 -31.99 30.17
C ASN A 719 -11.70 -33.08 31.23
N GLY A 720 -10.61 -33.64 31.76
CA GLY A 720 -10.70 -34.45 32.96
C GLY A 720 -11.35 -33.61 34.06
N SER A 721 -12.58 -33.96 34.44
CA SER A 721 -13.28 -33.33 35.57
C SER A 721 -12.40 -33.49 36.81
N ARG A 722 -11.83 -32.38 37.29
CA ARG A 722 -10.93 -32.34 38.43
C ARG A 722 -11.75 -32.31 39.72
N ASN A 723 -12.55 -33.36 39.96
CA ASN A 723 -13.21 -33.56 41.25
C ASN A 723 -12.27 -34.37 42.15
N GLY A 724 -11.35 -33.68 42.82
CA GLY A 724 -10.42 -34.27 43.77
C GLY A 724 -9.69 -33.18 44.54
N SER A 725 -10.23 -32.80 45.69
CA SER A 725 -9.59 -31.94 46.68
C SER A 725 -8.42 -32.69 47.32
N GLY A 726 -7.20 -32.41 46.86
CA GLY A 726 -5.98 -32.92 47.47
C GLY A 726 -4.83 -31.99 47.13
N ALA A 727 -4.38 -31.22 48.13
CA ALA A 727 -3.21 -30.36 48.03
C ALA A 727 -1.95 -31.23 47.88
N GLY A 728 -1.31 -31.13 46.72
CA GLY A 728 -0.04 -31.79 46.41
C GLY A 728 0.53 -31.20 45.12
N VAL A 729 1.70 -30.58 45.23
CA VAL A 729 2.39 -29.83 44.18
C VAL A 729 2.92 -30.75 43.08
N ASP A 730 2.84 -30.24 41.84
CA ASP A 730 3.56 -30.63 40.61
C ASP A 730 3.40 -32.04 40.03
N TYR A 731 2.27 -32.25 39.33
CA TYR A 731 2.27 -32.83 37.98
C TYR A 731 0.91 -32.51 37.32
N VAL A 732 0.89 -31.67 36.28
CA VAL A 732 -0.34 -31.50 35.46
C VAL A 732 -0.52 -32.81 34.68
N PRO A 733 -1.60 -33.59 34.89
CA PRO A 733 -1.82 -34.81 34.13
C PRO A 733 -1.93 -34.41 32.65
N ALA A 734 -1.12 -35.00 31.79
CA ALA A 734 -1.21 -34.78 30.35
C ALA A 734 -2.67 -35.00 29.92
N ARG A 735 -3.35 -33.92 29.50
CA ARG A 735 -4.70 -34.02 28.93
C ARG A 735 -4.65 -35.09 27.85
N ARG A 736 -5.53 -36.11 27.93
CA ARG A 736 -5.59 -37.14 26.89
C ARG A 736 -5.98 -36.47 25.58
N LEU A 737 -5.01 -36.30 24.69
CA LEU A 737 -5.18 -35.83 23.34
C LEU A 737 -5.68 -37.01 22.49
N LYS A 738 -6.87 -36.89 21.91
CA LYS A 738 -7.37 -37.85 20.93
C LYS A 738 -7.35 -37.19 19.56
N MET A 739 -6.45 -37.65 18.69
CA MET A 739 -6.39 -37.29 17.29
C MET A 739 -7.13 -38.34 16.48
N ALA A 740 -8.28 -37.97 15.90
CA ALA A 740 -9.03 -38.83 15.00
C ALA A 740 -8.60 -38.51 13.57
N GLU A 741 -8.01 -39.48 12.88
CA GLU A 741 -7.63 -39.34 11.48
C GLU A 741 -8.89 -39.14 10.64
N MET A 742 -8.83 -38.20 9.70
CA MET A 742 -9.89 -37.91 8.75
C MET A 742 -9.46 -38.44 7.39
N ASP A 743 -10.42 -38.96 6.62
CA ASP A 743 -10.14 -39.29 5.23
C ASP A 743 -9.85 -38.02 4.40
N GLU A 744 -9.36 -38.20 3.18
CA GLU A 744 -8.97 -37.08 2.32
C GLU A 744 -10.17 -36.19 1.97
N TYR A 745 -11.37 -36.76 1.78
CA TYR A 745 -12.56 -35.99 1.43
C TYR A 745 -13.02 -35.12 2.59
N GLU A 746 -13.06 -35.67 3.80
CA GLU A 746 -13.36 -34.93 5.03
C GLU A 746 -12.30 -33.86 5.32
N SER A 747 -11.02 -34.18 5.12
CA SER A 747 -9.90 -33.24 5.27
C SER A 747 -10.04 -32.05 4.32
N MET A 748 -10.36 -32.33 3.06
CA MET A 748 -10.61 -31.31 2.04
C MET A 748 -11.88 -30.50 2.32
N ALA A 749 -12.92 -31.13 2.87
CA ALA A 749 -14.14 -30.43 3.28
C ALA A 749 -13.88 -29.44 4.42
N VAL A 750 -12.98 -29.76 5.37
CA VAL A 750 -12.55 -28.81 6.41
C VAL A 750 -11.75 -27.66 5.80
N VAL A 751 -10.79 -27.95 4.91
CA VAL A 751 -10.02 -26.93 4.18
C VAL A 751 -10.93 -25.97 3.44
N LYS A 752 -11.90 -26.47 2.68
CA LYS A 752 -12.88 -25.64 1.95
C LYS A 752 -13.79 -24.85 2.88
N ARG A 753 -14.32 -25.50 3.92
CA ARG A 753 -15.25 -24.88 4.89
C ARG A 753 -14.61 -23.71 5.64
N GLU A 754 -13.34 -23.85 5.96
CA GLU A 754 -12.56 -22.83 6.67
C GLU A 754 -11.85 -21.84 5.72
N GLY A 755 -12.09 -21.94 4.40
CA GLY A 755 -11.55 -21.03 3.38
C GLY A 755 -10.04 -21.18 3.13
N MET A 756 -9.47 -22.35 3.40
CA MET A 756 -8.05 -22.64 3.22
C MET A 756 -7.71 -23.22 1.83
N ASP A 757 -8.71 -23.50 0.99
CA ASP A 757 -8.57 -24.04 -0.37
C ASP A 757 -8.16 -22.99 -1.42
N VAL A 758 -8.34 -21.70 -1.12
CA VAL A 758 -8.01 -20.57 -2.01
C VAL A 758 -6.54 -20.58 -2.48
N PHE A 759 -5.66 -21.25 -1.72
CA PHE A 759 -4.23 -21.32 -2.01
C PHE A 759 -3.80 -22.56 -2.82
N LYS A 760 -4.69 -23.54 -3.04
CA LYS A 760 -4.39 -24.75 -3.84
C LYS A 760 -4.46 -24.53 -5.36
N ASP A 761 -5.24 -23.55 -5.81
CA ASP A 761 -5.37 -23.24 -7.24
C ASP A 761 -4.11 -22.59 -7.83
N ALA A 762 -3.18 -22.11 -6.98
CA ALA A 762 -1.89 -21.58 -7.42
C ALA A 762 -0.86 -22.68 -7.76
N SER A 763 -1.08 -23.93 -7.33
CA SER A 763 -0.11 -25.05 -7.48
C SER A 763 -0.64 -26.24 -8.27
N SER A 764 -1.95 -26.33 -8.52
CA SER A 764 -2.56 -27.42 -9.30
C SER A 764 -2.71 -27.05 -10.79
N GLY A 765 -1.71 -27.38 -11.60
CA GLY A 765 -1.90 -27.52 -13.04
C GLY A 765 -2.83 -28.71 -13.28
N SER A 766 -4.04 -28.47 -13.79
CA SER A 766 -5.00 -29.54 -14.09
C SER A 766 -4.48 -30.42 -15.22
N HIS A 767 -4.38 -31.72 -14.97
CA HIS A 767 -4.25 -32.74 -16.00
C HIS A 767 -5.56 -32.83 -16.82
N THR A 768 -5.50 -32.29 -18.04
CA THR A 768 -6.07 -32.88 -19.26
C THR A 768 -5.13 -32.56 -20.41
#